data_AF-A0A7Y3K4F7-F1
#
_entry.id   AF-A0A7Y3K4F7-F1
#
_cell.length_a   1.000
_cell.length_b   1.000
_cell.length_c   1.000
_cell.angle_alpha   90.00
_cell.angle_beta   90.00
_cell.angle_gamma   90.00
#
_symmetry.space_group_name_H-M   'P 1'
#
loop_
_entity.id
_entity.type
_entity.pdbx_description
1 polymer ?
#
loop_
_entity_poly.entity_id
_entity_poly.type
_entity_poly.pdbx_seq_one_letter_code
_entity_poly.pdbx_strand_id
1 'polypeptide(L)'
;MKLKVISAIAAAATFATGIHLAAATNYNFNTTTGDLTVTGGPATGGTLISQATSQGEVFSFSGNVTFNTGDTISVVGSRPLIIDSYNDLTLGTNVTINVSANGRLSGPGGGDGGYGSSGGYGGAGGLPPSGANANNGGAGGGGGGSIQDGGNGSPGGSGAAYAGSAGLPGTIGNAGGAGGISFGSPINGALGGAGGSNLGQGGAVGLSGNPGSGGSGGASNLNVYSGSYGGGGGGGKPGYAGIFGASGTPGANGTNIAVPSGLTGGAGGGGGGGGQGGGGGGTGGVGGGAGGGGGGGGSIFAGGGNGGNGGAGGLGGAGGNGGNGGTGGNGGGGGGAVELYALGQLTVNGSIIAAGAAGQSGTAGAIGGLGSSGGNGVAGQPGGSPASASQSGYGGVGGNGGNGGTGGNGGSGGIGGNGGAGAGGTVELIGSTVNAQYGSYLTVGGTFFNNTGGINNLSETNGRFIVETNSQISPIPSVVGGLPFYFGNGPEGVNPFIQGPVSTLTPNIADLAGGVAAPYGVLANLQADSPVFAGLAKGAPANSLAAVLLGSSGLPGYSDVFPGYQWIFVVNLSGKAINGLKIGLSSTSSTFASAILQQTLSAGSGGFNIATSSGIPLPGNDVYAFLAPTSLIDSGTLFATATGAGTLTLTSDYGLVTPGVLPVGYLSAVATPEPATWMIALAAIAGMTLLPRRSRLKP
;
A
#
# COMPACT_ATOMS: atom_id res chain seq x y z
N MET A 1 -5.76 -27.14 -4.36
CA MET A 1 -6.20 -27.71 -3.08
C MET A 1 -5.01 -28.34 -2.38
N LYS A 2 -4.59 -27.76 -1.26
CA LYS A 2 -3.51 -28.30 -0.46
C LYS A 2 -4.03 -29.49 0.33
N LEU A 3 -3.53 -30.68 0.03
CA LEU A 3 -3.83 -31.87 0.81
C LEU A 3 -3.07 -31.74 2.17
N LYS A 4 -3.60 -30.94 3.12
CA LYS A 4 -3.16 -30.89 4.54
C LYS A 4 -3.46 -32.23 5.29
N VAL A 5 -3.74 -33.31 4.55
CA VAL A 5 -4.31 -34.58 5.03
C VAL A 5 -3.33 -35.44 5.83
N ILE A 6 -2.02 -35.14 5.79
CA ILE A 6 -1.02 -36.02 6.40
C ILE A 6 -0.86 -35.80 7.92
N SER A 7 -1.21 -34.64 8.49
CA SER A 7 -1.15 -34.41 9.95
C SER A 7 -2.44 -34.76 10.70
N ALA A 8 -3.59 -34.77 10.02
CA ALA A 8 -4.90 -34.95 10.65
C ALA A 8 -5.10 -36.36 11.26
N ILE A 9 -4.49 -37.39 10.67
CA ILE A 9 -4.69 -38.79 11.08
C ILE A 9 -4.03 -39.10 12.44
N ALA A 10 -2.92 -38.44 12.79
CA ALA A 10 -2.25 -38.65 14.07
C ALA A 10 -2.89 -37.86 15.23
N ALA A 11 -3.56 -36.74 14.92
CA ALA A 11 -4.20 -35.91 15.95
C ALA A 11 -5.53 -36.51 16.43
N ALA A 12 -6.25 -37.25 15.58
CA ALA A 12 -7.67 -37.65 15.76
C ALA A 12 -8.00 -38.37 17.07
N ALA A 13 -7.01 -38.90 17.80
CA ALA A 13 -7.20 -39.69 19.00
C ALA A 13 -7.25 -38.90 20.33
N THR A 14 -7.15 -37.55 20.34
CA THR A 14 -7.05 -36.77 21.62
C THR A 14 -7.92 -35.50 21.67
N PHE A 15 -9.09 -35.49 21.03
CA PHE A 15 -9.94 -34.29 20.85
C PHE A 15 -11.20 -34.29 21.74
N ALA A 16 -11.11 -33.91 23.02
CA ALA A 16 -12.33 -33.70 23.83
C ALA A 16 -12.31 -32.51 24.80
N THR A 17 -11.19 -31.79 24.96
CA THR A 17 -11.16 -30.58 25.78
C THR A 17 -10.93 -29.36 24.88
N GLY A 18 -11.95 -28.51 24.74
CA GLY A 18 -11.81 -27.23 24.07
C GLY A 18 -10.66 -26.43 24.68
N ILE A 19 -9.86 -25.77 23.84
CA ILE A 19 -8.78 -24.91 24.29
C ILE A 19 -9.40 -23.60 24.75
N HIS A 20 -9.68 -23.51 26.05
CA HIS A 20 -9.93 -22.22 26.67
C HIS A 20 -8.59 -21.64 27.10
N LEU A 21 -8.03 -20.80 26.23
CA LEU A 21 -6.98 -19.88 26.64
C LEU A 21 -7.58 -19.05 27.78
N ALA A 22 -7.17 -19.35 29.02
CA ALA A 22 -7.58 -18.60 30.20
C ALA A 22 -7.34 -17.11 29.95
N ALA A 23 -8.15 -16.22 30.56
CA ALA A 23 -8.15 -14.77 30.38
C ALA A 23 -6.72 -14.15 30.30
N ALA A 24 -6.12 -14.21 29.13
CA ALA A 24 -4.76 -13.77 28.87
C ALA A 24 -4.87 -12.45 28.15
N THR A 25 -4.20 -11.44 28.69
CA THR A 25 -4.30 -10.09 28.14
C THR A 25 -3.46 -9.94 26.88
N ASN A 26 -2.41 -10.77 26.71
CA ASN A 26 -1.46 -10.64 25.60
C ASN A 26 -0.98 -12.01 25.07
N TYR A 27 -1.09 -12.17 23.74
CA TYR A 27 -0.49 -13.26 22.97
C TYR A 27 0.61 -12.70 22.09
N ASN A 28 1.78 -13.33 22.10
CA ASN A 28 2.90 -12.95 21.25
C ASN A 28 3.30 -14.12 20.36
N PHE A 29 2.98 -14.03 19.07
CA PHE A 29 3.37 -15.00 18.05
C PHE A 29 4.69 -14.57 17.43
N ASN A 30 5.73 -15.40 17.54
CA ASN A 30 6.99 -15.20 16.85
C ASN A 30 7.05 -16.08 15.59
N THR A 31 6.76 -15.49 14.43
CA THR A 31 6.70 -16.19 13.14
C THR A 31 8.08 -16.56 12.58
N THR A 32 9.17 -16.14 13.22
CA THR A 32 10.52 -16.58 12.86
C THR A 32 10.90 -17.86 13.60
N THR A 33 10.62 -17.92 14.91
CA THR A 33 11.01 -19.07 15.76
C THR A 33 9.91 -20.13 15.89
N GLY A 34 8.66 -19.79 15.57
CA GLY A 34 7.50 -20.66 15.79
C GLY A 34 7.04 -20.65 17.25
N ASP A 35 7.48 -19.69 18.07
CA ASP A 35 7.11 -19.63 19.49
C ASP A 35 5.82 -18.85 19.69
N LEU A 36 4.94 -19.35 20.56
CA LEU A 36 3.81 -18.61 21.12
C LEU A 36 4.06 -18.34 22.60
N THR A 37 4.17 -17.07 22.97
CA THR A 37 4.23 -16.66 24.39
C THR A 37 2.89 -16.08 24.81
N VAL A 38 2.35 -16.57 25.93
CA VAL A 38 1.08 -16.09 26.52
C VAL A 38 1.38 -15.46 27.88
N THR A 39 0.96 -14.21 28.07
CA THR A 39 1.17 -13.46 29.32
C THR A 39 -0.18 -13.16 29.98
N GLY A 40 -0.31 -13.44 31.28
CA GLY A 40 -1.54 -13.21 32.04
C GLY A 40 -2.24 -14.48 32.54
N GLY A 41 -1.73 -15.67 32.21
CA GLY A 41 -2.21 -16.95 32.72
C GLY A 41 -1.58 -18.13 31.99
N PRO A 42 -1.69 -19.36 32.53
CA PRO A 42 -1.30 -20.55 31.77
C PRO A 42 -2.19 -20.68 30.53
N ALA A 43 -1.59 -20.92 29.37
CA ALA A 43 -2.33 -21.38 28.19
C ALA A 43 -2.86 -22.78 28.50
N THR A 44 -4.11 -22.88 28.98
CA THR A 44 -4.75 -24.15 29.28
C THR A 44 -5.44 -24.70 28.04
N GLY A 45 -4.90 -25.80 27.50
CA GLY A 45 -5.60 -26.68 26.57
C GLY A 45 -4.95 -26.81 25.20
N GLY A 46 -4.89 -28.04 24.71
CA GLY A 46 -4.49 -28.39 23.35
C GLY A 46 -2.98 -28.50 23.10
N THR A 47 -2.66 -29.29 22.08
CA THR A 47 -1.28 -29.39 21.58
C THR A 47 -1.09 -28.31 20.54
N LEU A 48 -0.32 -27.27 20.88
CA LEU A 48 0.15 -26.33 19.89
C LEU A 48 1.24 -27.00 19.05
N ILE A 49 1.04 -27.02 17.74
CA ILE A 49 2.10 -27.38 16.79
C ILE A 49 2.40 -26.12 15.99
N SER A 50 3.65 -25.66 16.04
CA SER A 50 4.15 -24.65 15.11
C SER A 50 4.92 -25.29 13.99
N GLN A 51 4.68 -24.82 12.76
CA GLN A 51 5.37 -25.29 11.58
C GLN A 51 5.60 -24.15 10.58
N ALA A 52 6.87 -23.95 10.24
CA ALA A 52 7.26 -23.12 9.12
C ALA A 52 6.83 -23.74 7.78
N THR A 53 6.11 -22.96 6.96
CA THR A 53 5.70 -23.36 5.62
C THR A 53 6.17 -22.34 4.57
N SER A 54 5.97 -22.65 3.29
CA SER A 54 6.21 -21.69 2.20
C SER A 54 5.19 -20.55 2.15
N GLN A 55 4.16 -20.55 3.00
CA GLN A 55 3.15 -19.49 3.10
C GLN A 55 3.27 -18.64 4.37
N GLY A 56 3.93 -19.15 5.40
CA GLY A 56 4.04 -18.47 6.69
C GLY A 56 4.36 -19.43 7.82
N GLU A 57 4.33 -18.93 9.04
CA GLU A 57 4.41 -19.75 10.24
C GLU A 57 3.01 -20.16 10.67
N VAL A 58 2.75 -21.47 10.66
CA VAL A 58 1.45 -22.05 11.02
C VAL A 58 1.44 -22.44 12.48
N PHE A 59 0.47 -21.90 13.22
CA PHE A 59 0.16 -22.29 14.59
C PHE A 59 -1.16 -23.08 14.56
N SER A 60 -1.05 -24.41 14.66
CA SER A 60 -2.21 -25.30 14.62
C SER A 60 -2.72 -25.65 16.00
N PHE A 61 -4.04 -25.60 16.14
CA PHE A 61 -4.79 -25.89 17.33
C PHE A 61 -5.80 -27.00 17.05
N SER A 62 -5.78 -28.04 17.86
CA SER A 62 -6.70 -29.17 17.76
C SER A 62 -8.14 -28.80 18.16
N GLY A 63 -8.34 -27.81 19.02
CA GLY A 63 -9.67 -27.44 19.52
C GLY A 63 -10.18 -26.12 18.96
N ASN A 64 -11.29 -25.68 19.54
CA ASN A 64 -11.72 -24.29 19.44
C ASN A 64 -10.62 -23.35 19.91
N VAL A 65 -10.46 -22.24 19.23
CA VAL A 65 -9.57 -21.15 19.61
C VAL A 65 -10.42 -19.92 19.87
N THR A 66 -10.38 -19.41 21.10
CA THR A 66 -11.10 -18.18 21.47
C THR A 66 -10.14 -17.19 22.07
N PHE A 67 -10.03 -16.02 21.43
CA PHE A 67 -9.41 -14.83 21.99
C PHE A 67 -10.51 -13.98 22.62
N ASN A 68 -10.38 -13.68 23.91
CA ASN A 68 -11.41 -13.01 24.70
C ASN A 68 -11.44 -11.50 24.40
N THR A 69 -12.51 -10.85 24.85
CA THR A 69 -12.68 -9.41 24.68
C THR A 69 -11.50 -8.63 25.28
N GLY A 70 -10.85 -7.80 24.46
CA GLY A 70 -9.74 -6.95 24.87
C GLY A 70 -8.35 -7.61 24.81
N ASP A 71 -8.26 -8.89 24.42
CA ASP A 71 -6.97 -9.56 24.25
C ASP A 71 -6.15 -8.88 23.13
N THR A 72 -4.85 -8.66 23.36
CA THR A 72 -3.95 -8.12 22.34
C THR A 72 -3.11 -9.23 21.74
N ILE A 73 -3.09 -9.31 20.41
CA ILE A 73 -2.28 -10.28 19.67
C ILE A 73 -1.15 -9.52 18.99
N SER A 74 0.04 -9.61 19.59
CA SER A 74 1.29 -9.12 19.03
C SER A 74 1.90 -10.18 18.14
N VAL A 75 2.37 -9.75 16.97
CA VAL A 75 3.01 -10.64 16.01
C VAL A 75 4.35 -10.05 15.65
N VAL A 76 5.40 -10.84 15.82
CA VAL A 76 6.78 -10.47 15.47
C VAL A 76 7.36 -11.56 14.58
N GLY A 77 8.36 -11.21 13.78
CA GLY A 77 9.08 -12.17 12.95
C GLY A 77 9.06 -11.81 11.47
N SER A 78 9.63 -12.71 10.67
CA SER A 78 9.90 -12.49 9.24
C SER A 78 8.89 -13.15 8.30
N ARG A 79 7.94 -13.93 8.84
CA ARG A 79 6.94 -14.68 8.07
C ARG A 79 5.52 -14.21 8.35
N PRO A 80 4.57 -14.42 7.43
CA PRO A 80 3.14 -14.28 7.72
C PRO A 80 2.71 -15.14 8.91
N LEU A 81 1.71 -14.68 9.65
CA LEU A 81 1.06 -15.45 10.72
C LEU A 81 -0.07 -16.30 10.12
N ILE A 82 -0.11 -17.58 10.43
CA ILE A 82 -1.22 -18.47 10.09
C ILE A 82 -1.72 -19.11 11.38
N ILE A 83 -3.01 -18.91 11.70
CA ILE A 83 -3.67 -19.56 12.83
C ILE A 83 -4.64 -20.59 12.27
N ASP A 84 -4.34 -21.87 12.48
CA ASP A 84 -5.16 -23.00 12.05
C ASP A 84 -5.93 -23.57 13.25
N SER A 85 -7.25 -23.38 13.28
CA SER A 85 -8.16 -24.07 14.19
C SER A 85 -8.80 -25.27 13.48
N TYR A 86 -8.67 -26.46 14.09
CA TYR A 86 -9.35 -27.65 13.60
C TYR A 86 -10.83 -27.72 14.01
N ASN A 87 -11.32 -26.70 14.70
CA ASN A 87 -12.75 -26.50 14.91
C ASN A 87 -13.09 -25.01 14.71
N ASP A 88 -13.63 -24.31 15.72
CA ASP A 88 -14.00 -22.90 15.59
C ASP A 88 -12.84 -21.97 15.98
N LEU A 89 -12.84 -20.76 15.41
CA LEU A 89 -11.91 -19.69 15.76
C LEU A 89 -12.70 -18.40 16.03
N THR A 90 -12.58 -17.84 17.22
CA THR A 90 -13.28 -16.63 17.63
C THR A 90 -12.31 -15.54 18.06
N LEU A 91 -12.34 -14.40 17.38
CA LEU A 91 -11.78 -13.15 17.86
C LEU A 91 -12.86 -12.37 18.58
N GLY A 92 -12.73 -12.23 19.91
CA GLY A 92 -13.62 -11.44 20.74
C GLY A 92 -13.64 -9.95 20.37
N THR A 93 -14.56 -9.20 20.98
CA THR A 93 -14.65 -7.74 20.77
C THR A 93 -13.39 -7.05 21.25
N ASN A 94 -12.94 -6.00 20.56
CA ASN A 94 -11.70 -5.27 20.87
C ASN A 94 -10.41 -6.11 20.82
N VAL A 95 -10.45 -7.36 20.34
CA VAL A 95 -9.21 -8.09 20.03
C VAL A 95 -8.51 -7.39 18.87
N THR A 96 -7.20 -7.18 18.98
CA THR A 96 -6.41 -6.57 17.89
C THR A 96 -5.29 -7.50 17.47
N ILE A 97 -5.28 -7.88 16.19
CA ILE A 97 -4.12 -8.49 15.52
C ILE A 97 -3.44 -7.40 14.73
N ASN A 98 -2.23 -7.01 15.14
CA ASN A 98 -1.45 -5.99 14.43
C ASN A 98 -0.21 -6.61 13.78
N VAL A 99 -0.25 -6.73 12.46
CA VAL A 99 0.88 -7.14 11.61
C VAL A 99 1.40 -5.97 10.76
N SER A 100 1.14 -4.72 11.17
CA SER A 100 1.56 -3.54 10.41
C SER A 100 3.06 -3.28 10.49
N ALA A 101 3.60 -2.61 9.48
CA ALA A 101 4.96 -2.08 9.52
C ALA A 101 5.10 -0.89 10.48
N ASN A 102 6.33 -0.66 10.95
CA ASN A 102 6.67 0.50 11.78
C ASN A 102 7.89 1.24 11.20
N GLY A 103 7.63 2.41 10.60
CA GLY A 103 8.66 3.19 9.92
C GLY A 103 9.28 2.38 8.77
N ARG A 104 10.59 2.13 8.81
CA ARG A 104 11.28 1.32 7.81
C ARG A 104 11.11 -0.19 8.06
N LEU A 105 10.82 -0.61 9.29
CA LEU A 105 10.74 -2.02 9.64
C LEU A 105 9.43 -2.61 9.14
N SER A 106 9.54 -3.71 8.40
CA SER A 106 8.40 -4.48 7.91
C SER A 106 7.56 -5.08 9.04
N GLY A 107 6.27 -5.32 8.72
CA GLY A 107 5.45 -6.23 9.52
C GLY A 107 5.80 -7.70 9.24
N PRO A 108 5.27 -8.66 10.02
CA PRO A 108 5.52 -10.09 9.82
C PRO A 108 5.19 -10.59 8.40
N GLY A 109 6.23 -10.96 7.64
CA GLY A 109 6.11 -11.36 6.23
C GLY A 109 6.17 -10.20 5.22
N GLY A 110 6.24 -8.95 5.67
CA GLY A 110 6.42 -7.77 4.82
C GLY A 110 7.89 -7.55 4.40
N GLY A 111 8.11 -6.61 3.48
CA GLY A 111 9.43 -6.17 3.04
C GLY A 111 9.87 -4.87 3.71
N ASP A 112 11.13 -4.78 4.16
CA ASP A 112 11.68 -3.58 4.80
C ASP A 112 11.71 -2.37 3.84
N GLY A 113 11.57 -1.16 4.35
CA GLY A 113 11.77 0.05 3.55
C GLY A 113 13.25 0.23 3.14
N GLY A 114 13.46 0.81 1.97
CA GLY A 114 14.79 1.16 1.45
C GLY A 114 15.40 2.36 2.18
N TYR A 115 16.72 2.39 2.31
CA TYR A 115 17.41 3.53 2.93
C TYR A 115 17.42 4.74 1.99
N GLY A 116 17.17 5.93 2.55
CA GLY A 116 17.47 7.18 1.89
C GLY A 116 18.98 7.32 1.66
N SER A 117 19.36 8.11 0.67
CA SER A 117 20.77 8.26 0.27
C SER A 117 21.36 9.62 0.63
N SER A 118 22.69 9.70 0.66
CA SER A 118 23.38 10.96 0.94
C SER A 118 23.24 11.95 -0.22
N GLY A 119 23.07 13.24 0.12
CA GLY A 119 23.15 14.31 -0.87
C GLY A 119 24.57 14.51 -1.40
N GLY A 120 24.69 15.21 -2.53
CA GLY A 120 25.96 15.56 -3.14
C GLY A 120 26.66 16.71 -2.40
N TYR A 121 27.98 16.72 -2.40
CA TYR A 121 28.79 17.84 -1.90
C TYR A 121 28.64 19.08 -2.77
N GLY A 122 28.60 20.26 -2.13
CA GLY A 122 28.61 21.55 -2.82
C GLY A 122 29.92 21.83 -3.56
N GLY A 123 29.84 22.63 -4.62
CA GLY A 123 31.00 23.01 -5.42
C GLY A 123 31.87 24.05 -4.73
N ALA A 124 33.20 23.99 -4.91
CA ALA A 124 34.09 25.00 -4.37
C ALA A 124 33.87 26.36 -5.06
N GLY A 125 33.91 27.46 -4.30
CA GLY A 125 33.88 28.81 -4.85
C GLY A 125 35.09 29.10 -5.73
N GLY A 126 34.95 30.03 -6.67
CA GLY A 126 36.06 30.47 -7.51
C GLY A 126 37.18 31.08 -6.66
N LEU A 127 38.41 30.63 -6.88
CA LEU A 127 39.60 31.23 -6.27
C LEU A 127 39.96 32.53 -6.98
N PRO A 128 40.33 33.61 -6.25
CA PRO A 128 40.89 34.81 -6.85
C PRO A 128 42.18 34.45 -7.59
N PRO A 129 42.54 35.18 -8.66
CA PRO A 129 43.72 34.86 -9.46
C PRO A 129 44.99 34.87 -8.59
N SER A 130 45.56 33.69 -8.33
CA SER A 130 46.77 33.50 -7.53
C SER A 130 48.01 33.61 -8.40
N GLY A 131 48.40 34.83 -8.72
CA GLY A 131 49.68 35.12 -9.36
C GLY A 131 50.33 36.35 -8.74
N ALA A 132 51.65 36.32 -8.56
CA ALA A 132 52.44 37.43 -8.01
C ALA A 132 52.27 38.78 -8.78
N ASN A 133 51.67 38.75 -9.98
CA ASN A 133 51.34 39.92 -10.80
C ASN A 133 49.90 40.45 -10.64
N ALA A 134 49.03 39.79 -9.86
CA ALA A 134 47.67 40.27 -9.59
C ALA A 134 47.65 41.54 -8.71
N ASN A 135 48.76 41.83 -8.00
CA ASN A 135 48.92 43.03 -7.17
C ASN A 135 49.15 44.32 -7.99
N ASN A 136 49.42 44.21 -9.29
CA ASN A 136 49.61 45.36 -10.15
C ASN A 136 48.29 45.71 -10.84
N GLY A 137 47.35 46.29 -10.07
CA GLY A 137 46.36 47.18 -10.67
C GLY A 137 47.08 48.19 -11.57
N GLY A 138 46.48 48.56 -12.70
CA GLY A 138 47.10 49.46 -13.67
C GLY A 138 47.69 50.67 -12.94
N ALA A 139 48.96 51.00 -13.24
CA ALA A 139 49.63 52.09 -12.55
C ALA A 139 48.77 53.36 -12.67
N GLY A 140 48.48 54.02 -11.54
CA GLY A 140 47.84 55.33 -11.57
C GLY A 140 48.64 56.26 -12.49
N GLY A 141 47.91 57.14 -13.18
CA GLY A 141 48.49 58.01 -14.18
C GLY A 141 49.51 58.91 -13.52
N GLY A 142 50.68 59.06 -14.14
CA GLY A 142 51.69 59.97 -13.63
C GLY A 142 51.13 61.39 -13.57
N GLY A 143 51.35 62.11 -12.46
CA GLY A 143 51.04 63.54 -12.42
C GLY A 143 51.76 64.27 -13.55
N GLY A 144 51.05 65.17 -14.24
CA GLY A 144 51.63 65.94 -15.34
C GLY A 144 52.68 66.90 -14.81
N GLY A 145 53.91 66.78 -15.29
CA GLY A 145 54.98 67.75 -15.04
C GLY A 145 55.28 68.51 -16.33
N SER A 146 54.86 69.78 -16.39
CA SER A 146 55.37 70.74 -17.37
C SER A 146 56.11 71.83 -16.58
N ILE A 147 57.32 72.18 -17.06
CA ILE A 147 58.27 73.05 -16.34
C ILE A 147 57.80 74.51 -16.30
N GLN A 148 56.73 74.89 -17.02
CA GLN A 148 56.29 76.29 -17.11
C GLN A 148 54.78 76.52 -16.96
N ASP A 149 53.93 75.53 -17.22
CA ASP A 149 52.47 75.63 -16.97
C ASP A 149 51.99 74.34 -16.31
N GLY A 150 51.35 74.42 -15.14
CA GLY A 150 50.90 73.27 -14.36
C GLY A 150 50.19 72.22 -15.24
N GLY A 151 50.86 71.10 -15.51
CA GLY A 151 50.38 70.09 -16.43
C GLY A 151 49.17 69.35 -15.87
N ASN A 152 48.19 69.05 -16.74
CA ASN A 152 47.11 68.14 -16.39
C ASN A 152 47.69 66.78 -15.97
N GLY A 153 47.20 66.21 -14.87
CA GLY A 153 47.53 64.84 -14.48
C GLY A 153 47.26 63.87 -15.63
N SER A 154 48.18 62.93 -15.90
CA SER A 154 47.90 61.89 -16.89
C SER A 154 46.71 61.05 -16.43
N PRO A 155 45.83 60.60 -17.34
CA PRO A 155 44.79 59.65 -16.98
C PRO A 155 45.38 58.41 -16.30
N GLY A 156 44.67 57.88 -15.30
CA GLY A 156 45.00 56.59 -14.69
C GLY A 156 45.21 55.49 -15.74
N GLY A 157 46.27 54.68 -15.60
CA GLY A 157 46.43 53.49 -16.44
C GLY A 157 45.23 52.56 -16.28
N SER A 158 44.80 51.95 -17.38
CA SER A 158 43.74 50.94 -17.33
C SER A 158 44.21 49.76 -16.48
N GLY A 159 43.40 49.32 -15.52
CA GLY A 159 43.67 48.09 -14.79
C GLY A 159 43.76 46.90 -15.75
N ALA A 160 44.69 45.96 -15.52
CA ALA A 160 44.70 44.70 -16.25
C ALA A 160 43.46 43.90 -15.86
N ALA A 161 42.61 43.59 -16.83
CA ALA A 161 41.41 42.79 -16.63
C ALA A 161 41.78 41.30 -16.53
N TYR A 162 42.08 40.82 -15.33
CA TYR A 162 42.17 39.37 -15.11
C TYR A 162 40.76 38.83 -14.84
N ALA A 163 40.25 37.99 -15.74
CA ALA A 163 39.07 37.19 -15.42
C ALA A 163 39.42 36.29 -14.23
N GLY A 164 38.65 36.35 -13.14
CA GLY A 164 38.80 35.39 -12.06
C GLY A 164 38.32 34.00 -12.48
N SER A 165 38.27 33.04 -11.55
CA SER A 165 37.82 31.68 -11.86
C SER A 165 36.33 31.50 -11.62
N ALA A 166 35.69 30.65 -12.43
CA ALA A 166 34.32 30.22 -12.18
C ALA A 166 34.32 29.35 -10.92
N GLY A 167 33.19 29.32 -10.21
CA GLY A 167 33.00 28.29 -9.19
C GLY A 167 33.04 26.89 -9.81
N LEU A 168 33.42 25.89 -9.03
CA LEU A 168 33.26 24.50 -9.43
C LEU A 168 31.79 24.08 -9.31
N PRO A 169 31.31 23.19 -10.18
CA PRO A 169 30.01 22.55 -10.00
C PRO A 169 29.95 21.73 -8.70
N GLY A 170 28.75 21.60 -8.14
CA GLY A 170 28.48 20.61 -7.09
C GLY A 170 28.47 19.18 -7.64
N THR A 171 28.50 18.20 -6.73
CA THR A 171 28.41 16.77 -7.09
C THR A 171 26.97 16.27 -7.06
N ILE A 172 26.71 15.20 -7.82
CA ILE A 172 25.42 14.49 -7.85
C ILE A 172 25.20 13.75 -6.52
N GLY A 173 23.96 13.75 -6.03
CA GLY A 173 23.55 12.93 -4.88
C GLY A 173 23.45 11.45 -5.25
N ASN A 174 23.57 10.57 -4.26
CA ASN A 174 23.46 9.12 -4.49
C ASN A 174 21.99 8.71 -4.77
N ALA A 175 21.80 7.53 -5.37
CA ALA A 175 20.46 6.92 -5.48
C ALA A 175 20.06 6.27 -4.14
N GLY A 176 18.77 6.32 -3.81
CA GLY A 176 18.21 5.63 -2.66
C GLY A 176 18.28 4.10 -2.81
N GLY A 177 18.26 3.40 -1.68
CA GLY A 177 18.17 1.94 -1.66
C GLY A 177 16.79 1.46 -2.09
N ALA A 178 16.73 0.30 -2.75
CA ALA A 178 15.48 -0.39 -3.00
C ALA A 178 14.85 -0.90 -1.69
N GLY A 179 13.53 -1.00 -1.67
CA GLY A 179 12.80 -1.70 -0.61
C GLY A 179 13.07 -3.20 -0.64
N GLY A 180 12.92 -3.84 0.50
CA GLY A 180 12.96 -5.28 0.68
C GLY A 180 11.77 -5.97 0.02
N ILE A 181 12.03 -7.21 -0.40
CA ILE A 181 11.03 -8.13 -0.95
C ILE A 181 10.19 -8.65 0.21
N SER A 182 8.88 -8.75 0.01
CA SER A 182 7.98 -9.39 0.97
C SER A 182 7.88 -10.89 0.76
N PHE A 183 7.50 -11.59 1.82
CA PHE A 183 7.24 -13.02 1.77
C PHE A 183 6.12 -13.33 0.77
N GLY A 184 6.33 -14.33 -0.09
CA GLY A 184 5.37 -14.77 -1.11
C GLY A 184 5.24 -13.87 -2.35
N SER A 185 5.92 -12.71 -2.38
CA SER A 185 5.89 -11.82 -3.55
C SER A 185 6.89 -12.27 -4.63
N PRO A 186 6.48 -12.43 -5.89
CA PRO A 186 7.37 -12.83 -6.99
C PRO A 186 8.24 -11.68 -7.52
N ILE A 187 8.04 -10.44 -7.04
CA ILE A 187 8.73 -9.25 -7.55
C ILE A 187 9.66 -8.62 -6.51
N ASN A 188 10.69 -7.93 -7.02
CA ASN A 188 11.59 -7.13 -6.19
C ASN A 188 10.81 -6.04 -5.43
N GLY A 189 11.29 -5.66 -4.25
CA GLY A 189 10.76 -4.50 -3.54
C GLY A 189 10.91 -3.21 -4.35
N ALA A 190 10.25 -2.14 -3.90
CA ALA A 190 10.16 -0.92 -4.69
C ALA A 190 11.54 -0.30 -4.97
N LEU A 191 11.73 0.20 -6.19
CA LEU A 191 12.99 0.83 -6.58
C LEU A 191 13.26 2.09 -5.76
N GLY A 192 14.51 2.28 -5.34
CA GLY A 192 14.96 3.52 -4.73
C GLY A 192 14.90 4.69 -5.73
N GLY A 193 14.68 5.89 -5.23
CA GLY A 193 14.70 7.11 -6.02
C GLY A 193 16.11 7.38 -6.55
N ALA A 194 16.21 7.80 -7.81
CA ALA A 194 17.46 8.29 -8.37
C ALA A 194 17.94 9.55 -7.63
N GLY A 195 19.26 9.68 -7.48
CA GLY A 195 19.89 10.94 -7.11
C GLY A 195 19.62 12.01 -8.16
N GLY A 196 19.69 13.29 -7.79
CA GLY A 196 19.42 14.35 -8.77
C GLY A 196 20.41 14.29 -9.95
N SER A 197 19.91 14.39 -11.20
CA SER A 197 20.67 14.04 -12.41
C SER A 197 21.40 15.20 -13.11
N ASN A 198 21.27 16.44 -12.62
CA ASN A 198 21.79 17.65 -13.27
C ASN A 198 22.77 18.40 -12.37
N LEU A 199 24.08 18.26 -12.60
CA LEU A 199 25.14 18.93 -11.83
C LEU A 199 24.79 20.40 -11.60
N GLY A 200 24.80 20.85 -10.34
CA GLY A 200 24.68 22.26 -10.02
C GLY A 200 25.86 22.99 -10.63
N GLN A 201 25.69 23.65 -11.78
CA GLN A 201 26.80 24.31 -12.47
C GLN A 201 27.38 25.41 -11.57
N GLY A 202 28.70 25.51 -11.56
CA GLY A 202 29.37 26.60 -10.88
C GLY A 202 28.94 27.95 -11.44
N GLY A 203 28.89 28.97 -10.56
CA GLY A 203 28.65 30.34 -10.96
C GLY A 203 29.70 30.77 -11.97
N ALA A 204 29.23 31.31 -13.11
CA ALA A 204 30.11 31.84 -14.13
C ALA A 204 31.05 32.91 -13.53
N VAL A 205 32.24 33.05 -14.13
CA VAL A 205 33.14 34.16 -13.80
C VAL A 205 32.35 35.47 -13.89
N GLY A 206 32.44 36.35 -12.88
CA GLY A 206 31.94 37.71 -13.04
C GLY A 206 32.58 38.30 -14.30
N LEU A 207 31.77 38.61 -15.33
CA LEU A 207 32.26 39.17 -16.60
C LEU A 207 33.26 40.26 -16.25
N SER A 208 34.48 40.17 -16.80
CA SER A 208 35.53 41.16 -16.58
C SER A 208 34.89 42.53 -16.64
N GLY A 209 34.80 43.22 -15.49
CA GLY A 209 34.31 44.58 -15.49
C GLY A 209 35.17 45.33 -16.50
N ASN A 210 34.55 46.15 -17.37
CA ASN A 210 35.35 47.07 -18.18
C ASN A 210 36.31 47.74 -17.21
N PRO A 211 37.64 47.64 -17.44
CA PRO A 211 38.62 48.22 -16.53
C PRO A 211 38.18 49.65 -16.29
N GLY A 212 37.93 50.00 -15.01
CA GLY A 212 37.44 51.32 -14.68
C GLY A 212 38.38 52.33 -15.34
N SER A 213 37.83 53.22 -16.17
CA SER A 213 38.61 54.30 -16.77
C SER A 213 39.27 55.05 -15.62
N GLY A 214 40.60 55.14 -15.64
CA GLY A 214 41.31 55.94 -14.65
C GLY A 214 40.68 57.31 -14.57
N GLY A 215 40.46 57.83 -13.35
CA GLY A 215 39.87 59.15 -13.18
C GLY A 215 40.60 60.16 -14.06
N SER A 216 39.86 61.06 -14.72
CA SER A 216 40.47 62.19 -15.41
C SER A 216 41.30 62.98 -14.40
N GLY A 217 42.56 63.26 -14.74
CA GLY A 217 43.39 64.15 -13.93
C GLY A 217 42.69 65.50 -13.77
N GLY A 218 42.78 66.08 -12.58
CA GLY A 218 42.15 67.37 -12.32
C GLY A 218 42.69 68.44 -13.27
N ALA A 219 41.80 69.25 -13.84
CA ALA A 219 42.19 70.38 -14.69
C ALA A 219 42.86 71.47 -13.85
N SER A 220 43.90 72.11 -14.39
CA SER A 220 44.50 73.32 -13.82
C SER A 220 43.48 74.47 -13.88
N ASN A 221 43.11 75.05 -12.75
CA ASN A 221 42.29 76.26 -12.72
C ASN A 221 43.22 77.47 -12.61
N LEU A 222 43.14 78.41 -13.57
CA LEU A 222 44.10 79.50 -13.80
C LEU A 222 44.29 80.48 -12.61
N ASN A 223 43.59 80.29 -11.47
CA ASN A 223 43.48 81.31 -10.43
C ASN A 223 43.72 80.87 -8.97
N VAL A 224 44.28 79.69 -8.66
CA VAL A 224 44.62 79.35 -7.25
C VAL A 224 45.85 78.43 -7.11
N TYR A 225 46.66 78.66 -6.07
CA TYR A 225 47.92 77.98 -5.68
C TYR A 225 47.83 76.48 -5.32
N SER A 226 46.76 75.74 -5.65
CA SER A 226 46.59 74.34 -5.25
C SER A 226 46.15 73.46 -6.42
N GLY A 227 46.91 72.39 -6.71
CA GLY A 227 46.52 71.37 -7.69
C GLY A 227 45.20 70.68 -7.31
N SER A 228 44.44 70.27 -8.31
CA SER A 228 43.16 69.57 -8.13
C SER A 228 43.35 68.08 -7.80
N TYR A 229 42.48 67.53 -6.96
CA TYR A 229 42.49 66.10 -6.59
C TYR A 229 42.19 65.22 -7.80
N GLY A 230 42.89 64.10 -7.93
CA GLY A 230 42.60 63.10 -8.97
C GLY A 230 41.23 62.43 -8.75
N GLY A 231 40.53 62.11 -9.83
CA GLY A 231 39.25 61.37 -9.75
C GLY A 231 39.43 59.96 -9.17
N GLY A 232 38.49 59.49 -8.36
CA GLY A 232 38.50 58.13 -7.81
C GLY A 232 38.24 57.07 -8.89
N GLY A 233 38.82 55.88 -8.72
CA GLY A 233 38.54 54.73 -9.58
C GLY A 233 37.14 54.16 -9.38
N GLY A 234 36.50 53.69 -10.46
CA GLY A 234 35.23 52.95 -10.37
C GLY A 234 35.42 51.61 -9.63
N GLY A 235 34.40 51.12 -8.92
CA GLY A 235 34.46 49.83 -8.22
C GLY A 235 34.31 48.61 -9.13
N GLY A 236 34.87 47.47 -8.72
CA GLY A 236 34.74 46.20 -9.43
C GLY A 236 33.31 45.63 -9.38
N LYS A 237 32.95 44.82 -10.39
CA LYS A 237 31.64 44.16 -10.46
C LYS A 237 31.59 42.91 -9.55
N PRO A 238 30.48 42.65 -8.84
CA PRO A 238 30.28 41.41 -8.12
C PRO A 238 30.36 40.16 -9.01
N GLY A 239 30.80 39.03 -8.44
CA GLY A 239 30.76 37.73 -9.09
C GLY A 239 29.33 37.19 -9.18
N TYR A 240 29.07 36.30 -10.14
CA TYR A 240 27.76 35.64 -10.24
C TYR A 240 27.59 34.59 -9.14
N ALA A 241 26.37 34.49 -8.60
CA ALA A 241 26.04 33.44 -7.66
C ALA A 241 26.10 32.05 -8.33
N GLY A 242 26.42 31.03 -7.53
CA GLY A 242 26.31 29.63 -7.95
C GLY A 242 24.86 29.20 -8.15
N ILE A 243 24.63 28.23 -9.02
CA ILE A 243 23.28 27.70 -9.29
C ILE A 243 22.87 26.74 -8.18
N PHE A 244 21.58 26.71 -7.86
CA PHE A 244 21.00 25.74 -6.92
C PHE A 244 21.18 24.30 -7.41
N GLY A 245 21.47 23.38 -6.47
CA GLY A 245 21.46 21.95 -6.75
C GLY A 245 20.04 21.45 -7.02
N ALA A 246 19.88 20.49 -7.93
CA ALA A 246 18.56 19.89 -8.18
C ALA A 246 18.16 18.92 -7.05
N SER A 247 16.86 18.82 -6.79
CA SER A 247 16.33 17.90 -5.79
C SER A 247 16.52 16.43 -6.18
N GLY A 248 16.63 15.55 -5.20
CA GLY A 248 16.58 14.10 -5.40
C GLY A 248 15.16 13.65 -5.78
N THR A 249 15.05 12.55 -6.52
CA THR A 249 13.73 12.00 -6.87
C THR A 249 13.14 11.19 -5.70
N PRO A 250 11.81 11.17 -5.53
CA PRO A 250 11.17 10.30 -4.56
C PRO A 250 11.42 8.82 -4.84
N GLY A 251 11.45 7.99 -3.79
CA GLY A 251 11.44 6.53 -3.91
C GLY A 251 10.08 6.01 -4.38
N ALA A 252 10.08 4.87 -5.06
CA ALA A 252 8.83 4.22 -5.48
C ALA A 252 8.08 3.62 -4.28
N ASN A 253 6.76 3.56 -4.35
CA ASN A 253 5.95 2.88 -3.35
C ASN A 253 6.11 1.35 -3.46
N GLY A 254 6.04 0.66 -2.32
CA GLY A 254 5.95 -0.78 -2.21
C GLY A 254 4.70 -1.30 -2.91
N THR A 255 4.74 -2.58 -3.29
CA THR A 255 3.65 -3.26 -3.96
C THR A 255 3.27 -4.56 -3.25
N ASN A 256 2.01 -4.98 -3.39
CA ASN A 256 1.49 -6.27 -2.95
C ASN A 256 0.78 -6.91 -4.14
N ILE A 257 1.50 -7.75 -4.89
CA ILE A 257 0.93 -8.39 -6.08
C ILE A 257 -0.02 -9.51 -5.68
N ALA A 258 -1.22 -9.48 -6.25
CA ALA A 258 -2.20 -10.54 -6.12
C ALA A 258 -1.68 -11.84 -6.75
N VAL A 259 -1.39 -12.83 -5.91
CA VAL A 259 -1.31 -14.24 -6.34
C VAL A 259 -2.65 -14.91 -6.05
N PRO A 260 -3.24 -15.69 -6.98
CA PRO A 260 -4.60 -16.23 -6.86
C PRO A 260 -4.87 -17.06 -5.59
N SER A 261 -3.83 -17.62 -4.96
CA SER A 261 -3.95 -18.31 -3.67
C SER A 261 -2.61 -18.20 -2.95
N GLY A 262 -2.55 -17.39 -1.89
CA GLY A 262 -1.32 -17.20 -1.13
C GLY A 262 -1.26 -15.88 -0.40
N LEU A 263 -0.96 -15.99 0.90
CA LEU A 263 -0.53 -14.90 1.74
C LEU A 263 0.71 -14.23 1.18
N THR A 264 0.58 -12.92 0.93
CA THR A 264 1.67 -12.05 0.55
C THR A 264 1.75 -10.90 1.54
N GLY A 265 2.93 -10.65 2.09
CA GLY A 265 3.19 -9.38 2.76
C GLY A 265 3.27 -8.25 1.73
N GLY A 266 3.10 -7.01 2.18
CA GLY A 266 3.39 -5.83 1.39
C GLY A 266 4.89 -5.66 1.23
N ALA A 267 5.37 -5.33 0.03
CA ALA A 267 6.77 -4.96 -0.17
C ALA A 267 7.07 -3.58 0.44
N GLY A 268 8.33 -3.37 0.80
CA GLY A 268 8.78 -2.06 1.30
C GLY A 268 8.89 -1.02 0.19
N GLY A 269 8.67 0.25 0.55
CA GLY A 269 8.92 1.39 -0.32
C GLY A 269 10.41 1.64 -0.52
N GLY A 270 10.77 2.20 -1.67
CA GLY A 270 12.15 2.59 -1.97
C GLY A 270 12.56 3.84 -1.18
N GLY A 271 13.84 3.95 -0.84
CA GLY A 271 14.39 5.17 -0.26
C GLY A 271 14.48 6.30 -1.29
N GLY A 272 14.35 7.55 -0.86
CA GLY A 272 14.52 8.72 -1.71
C GLY A 272 15.97 8.94 -2.14
N GLY A 273 16.16 9.52 -3.31
CA GLY A 273 17.47 9.93 -3.81
C GLY A 273 18.02 11.16 -3.07
N GLY A 274 19.34 11.28 -2.99
CA GLY A 274 20.02 12.44 -2.43
C GLY A 274 19.84 13.66 -3.34
N GLY A 275 19.62 14.82 -2.73
CA GLY A 275 19.67 16.11 -3.41
C GLY A 275 21.11 16.41 -3.85
N GLN A 276 21.27 17.22 -4.90
CA GLN A 276 22.59 17.55 -5.41
C GLN A 276 23.24 18.71 -4.66
N GLY A 277 24.57 18.79 -4.67
CA GLY A 277 25.26 19.98 -4.19
C GLY A 277 25.01 21.20 -5.08
N GLY A 278 24.89 22.37 -4.49
CA GLY A 278 24.85 23.64 -5.22
C GLY A 278 26.21 23.97 -5.82
N GLY A 279 26.23 24.74 -6.90
CA GLY A 279 27.48 25.22 -7.52
C GLY A 279 28.18 26.24 -6.63
N GLY A 280 29.51 26.29 -6.67
CA GLY A 280 30.26 27.39 -6.05
C GLY A 280 29.99 28.72 -6.76
N GLY A 281 30.05 29.84 -6.05
CA GLY A 281 29.95 31.18 -6.63
C GLY A 281 31.19 31.53 -7.45
N GLY A 282 31.03 32.33 -8.49
CA GLY A 282 32.15 32.87 -9.25
C GLY A 282 32.90 33.94 -8.45
N THR A 283 34.19 34.13 -8.73
CA THR A 283 34.94 35.27 -8.16
C THR A 283 34.34 36.62 -8.57
N GLY A 284 34.52 37.63 -7.73
CA GLY A 284 34.29 39.02 -8.10
C GLY A 284 35.26 39.48 -9.17
N GLY A 285 34.82 40.38 -10.06
CA GLY A 285 35.71 40.97 -11.05
C GLY A 285 36.81 41.77 -10.36
N VAL A 286 38.08 41.48 -10.70
CA VAL A 286 39.20 42.36 -10.34
C VAL A 286 39.07 43.61 -11.22
N GLY A 287 38.87 44.77 -10.64
CA GLY A 287 38.52 45.93 -11.46
C GLY A 287 38.04 47.14 -10.69
N GLY A 288 38.65 47.44 -9.55
CA GLY A 288 38.76 48.83 -9.17
C GLY A 288 39.55 49.57 -10.26
N GLY A 289 39.00 50.60 -10.92
CA GLY A 289 39.81 51.47 -11.77
C GLY A 289 40.96 52.06 -10.96
N ALA A 290 42.11 52.32 -11.59
CA ALA A 290 43.15 53.10 -10.94
C ALA A 290 42.60 54.52 -10.66
N GLY A 291 43.01 55.14 -9.55
CA GLY A 291 42.75 56.56 -9.36
C GLY A 291 43.39 57.39 -10.47
N GLY A 292 42.78 58.51 -10.84
CA GLY A 292 43.42 59.51 -11.69
C GLY A 292 44.63 60.13 -10.99
N GLY A 293 45.67 60.51 -11.73
CA GLY A 293 46.73 61.35 -11.18
C GLY A 293 46.18 62.71 -10.72
N GLY A 294 46.71 63.26 -9.63
CA GLY A 294 46.42 64.64 -9.25
C GLY A 294 46.92 65.62 -10.31
N GLY A 295 46.28 66.78 -10.44
CA GLY A 295 46.80 67.86 -11.28
C GLY A 295 48.05 68.47 -10.64
N GLY A 296 49.04 68.87 -11.45
CA GLY A 296 50.15 69.69 -10.96
C GLY A 296 49.62 71.05 -10.48
N GLY A 297 50.05 71.51 -9.31
CA GLY A 297 49.82 72.90 -8.90
C GLY A 297 50.88 73.77 -9.56
N GLY A 298 50.54 74.92 -10.13
CA GLY A 298 51.53 75.84 -10.70
C GLY A 298 50.91 77.20 -10.98
N SER A 299 51.69 78.27 -10.85
CA SER A 299 51.33 79.60 -11.34
C SER A 299 52.18 79.93 -12.55
N ILE A 300 51.70 80.82 -13.43
CA ILE A 300 52.42 81.31 -14.64
C ILE A 300 53.81 81.92 -14.35
N PHE A 301 54.15 82.12 -13.08
CA PHE A 301 55.40 82.75 -12.64
C PHE A 301 56.28 81.86 -11.75
N ALA A 302 55.78 80.69 -11.30
CA ALA A 302 56.54 79.76 -10.47
C ALA A 302 56.09 78.32 -10.74
N GLY A 303 57.04 77.48 -11.18
CA GLY A 303 56.81 76.03 -11.31
C GLY A 303 56.36 75.45 -9.97
N GLY A 304 55.19 74.81 -9.94
CA GLY A 304 54.70 74.16 -8.73
C GLY A 304 54.85 72.64 -8.77
N GLY A 305 54.42 71.99 -7.67
CA GLY A 305 54.67 70.57 -7.46
C GLY A 305 53.92 69.68 -8.45
N ASN A 306 54.58 68.61 -8.90
CA ASN A 306 53.97 67.55 -9.69
C ASN A 306 52.78 66.95 -8.92
N GLY A 307 51.67 66.69 -9.61
CA GLY A 307 50.55 65.97 -9.03
C GLY A 307 50.94 64.55 -8.58
N GLY A 308 50.24 64.04 -7.57
CA GLY A 308 50.46 62.70 -7.01
C GLY A 308 49.93 61.62 -7.94
N ASN A 309 50.60 60.47 -7.96
CA ASN A 309 50.16 59.32 -8.75
C ASN A 309 48.86 58.76 -8.17
N GLY A 310 47.93 58.36 -9.05
CA GLY A 310 46.70 57.68 -8.62
C GLY A 310 46.98 56.32 -7.94
N GLY A 311 46.07 55.91 -7.07
CA GLY A 311 46.14 54.65 -6.34
C GLY A 311 45.74 53.44 -7.20
N ALA A 312 46.32 52.27 -6.92
CA ALA A 312 45.96 51.03 -7.60
C ALA A 312 44.58 50.51 -7.16
N GLY A 313 43.82 49.93 -8.08
CA GLY A 313 42.55 49.28 -7.78
C GLY A 313 42.69 48.04 -6.88
N GLY A 314 41.62 47.73 -6.13
CA GLY A 314 41.56 46.58 -5.22
C GLY A 314 41.29 45.25 -5.92
N LEU A 315 41.73 44.16 -5.28
CA LEU A 315 41.52 42.78 -5.75
C LEU A 315 40.06 42.35 -5.63
N GLY A 316 39.56 41.56 -6.58
CA GLY A 316 38.24 40.93 -6.49
C GLY A 316 38.18 39.87 -5.38
N GLY A 317 37.01 39.73 -4.75
CA GLY A 317 36.76 38.75 -3.68
C GLY A 317 36.55 37.34 -4.20
N ALA A 318 36.91 36.34 -3.39
CA ALA A 318 36.69 34.92 -3.69
C ALA A 318 35.19 34.57 -3.72
N GLY A 319 34.79 33.69 -4.62
CA GLY A 319 33.41 33.17 -4.64
C GLY A 319 33.11 32.29 -3.42
N GLY A 320 31.84 32.24 -3.02
CA GLY A 320 31.39 31.39 -1.91
C GLY A 320 31.25 29.93 -2.32
N ASN A 321 31.46 28.99 -1.40
CA ASN A 321 31.25 27.56 -1.67
C ASN A 321 29.76 27.25 -1.83
N GLY A 322 29.39 26.35 -2.73
CA GLY A 322 28.05 25.82 -2.83
C GLY A 322 27.66 25.01 -1.60
N GLY A 323 26.36 24.93 -1.32
CA GLY A 323 25.82 24.15 -0.22
C GLY A 323 25.70 22.66 -0.58
N ASN A 324 25.87 21.77 0.40
CA ASN A 324 25.64 20.34 0.22
C ASN A 324 24.16 20.05 -0.05
N GLY A 325 23.87 19.07 -0.89
CA GLY A 325 22.52 18.56 -1.10
C GLY A 325 21.96 17.84 0.13
N GLY A 326 20.65 17.84 0.25
CA GLY A 326 19.92 17.15 1.32
C GLY A 326 19.95 15.64 1.15
N THR A 327 19.86 14.91 2.26
CA THR A 327 19.74 13.45 2.25
C THR A 327 18.34 13.03 1.84
N GLY A 328 18.20 11.96 1.05
CA GLY A 328 16.91 11.35 0.77
C GLY A 328 16.28 10.74 2.02
N GLY A 329 14.94 10.66 2.04
CA GLY A 329 14.17 10.03 3.12
C GLY A 329 14.13 8.50 2.99
N ASN A 330 14.04 7.79 4.10
CA ASN A 330 13.88 6.33 4.09
C ASN A 330 12.49 5.93 3.56
N GLY A 331 12.40 4.82 2.83
CA GLY A 331 11.13 4.21 2.46
C GLY A 331 10.42 3.58 3.67
N GLY A 332 9.11 3.43 3.57
CA GLY A 332 8.28 2.75 4.57
C GLY A 332 8.33 1.23 4.42
N GLY A 333 8.34 0.49 5.52
CA GLY A 333 8.19 -0.97 5.53
C GLY A 333 6.81 -1.39 5.05
N GLY A 334 6.72 -2.52 4.37
CA GLY A 334 5.45 -3.10 3.94
C GLY A 334 4.76 -3.88 5.06
N GLY A 335 3.43 -3.85 5.06
CA GLY A 335 2.59 -4.53 6.04
C GLY A 335 2.79 -6.04 5.99
N GLY A 336 2.69 -6.69 7.14
CA GLY A 336 2.70 -8.13 7.27
C GLY A 336 1.40 -8.79 6.79
N ALA A 337 1.39 -10.11 6.77
CA ALA A 337 0.21 -10.87 6.35
C ALA A 337 -0.29 -11.83 7.43
N VAL A 338 -1.59 -12.09 7.44
CA VAL A 338 -2.25 -13.00 8.38
C VAL A 338 -3.32 -13.84 7.69
N GLU A 339 -3.31 -15.15 7.99
CA GLU A 339 -4.38 -16.10 7.66
C GLU A 339 -5.01 -16.60 8.95
N LEU A 340 -6.34 -16.53 9.00
CA LEU A 340 -7.15 -17.14 10.04
C LEU A 340 -7.94 -18.27 9.40
N TYR A 341 -7.60 -19.50 9.75
CA TYR A 341 -8.20 -20.70 9.19
C TYR A 341 -8.97 -21.45 10.28
N ALA A 342 -10.25 -21.70 10.07
CA ALA A 342 -11.09 -22.51 10.95
C ALA A 342 -11.80 -23.59 10.15
N LEU A 343 -11.65 -24.87 10.53
CA LEU A 343 -12.46 -25.93 9.90
C LEU A 343 -13.96 -25.73 10.15
N GLY A 344 -14.33 -25.15 11.28
CA GLY A 344 -15.70 -24.81 11.66
C GLY A 344 -16.06 -23.35 11.37
N GLN A 345 -16.60 -22.64 12.35
CA GLN A 345 -16.92 -21.22 12.27
C GLN A 345 -15.70 -20.35 12.57
N LEU A 346 -15.51 -19.32 11.74
CA LEU A 346 -14.62 -18.20 12.02
C LEU A 346 -15.44 -16.97 12.40
N THR A 347 -15.35 -16.54 13.66
CA THR A 347 -16.01 -15.34 14.17
C THR A 347 -14.99 -14.21 14.38
N VAL A 348 -15.20 -13.07 13.74
CA VAL A 348 -14.31 -11.89 13.81
C VAL A 348 -15.06 -10.69 14.39
N ASN A 349 -14.92 -10.47 15.71
CA ASN A 349 -15.48 -9.31 16.41
C ASN A 349 -14.40 -8.26 16.76
N GLY A 350 -13.14 -8.53 16.41
CA GLY A 350 -11.98 -7.67 16.66
C GLY A 350 -11.56 -6.83 15.45
N SER A 351 -10.31 -6.35 15.50
CA SER A 351 -9.64 -5.62 14.43
C SER A 351 -8.39 -6.36 13.95
N ILE A 352 -8.16 -6.36 12.64
CA ILE A 352 -6.96 -6.91 12.01
C ILE A 352 -6.32 -5.81 11.18
N ILE A 353 -5.05 -5.51 11.46
CA ILE A 353 -4.32 -4.38 10.87
C ILE A 353 -3.05 -4.89 10.20
N ALA A 354 -3.02 -4.82 8.87
CA ALA A 354 -1.92 -5.24 8.00
C ALA A 354 -1.39 -4.06 7.18
N ALA A 355 -1.19 -2.91 7.82
CA ALA A 355 -0.87 -1.67 7.13
C ALA A 355 0.62 -1.54 6.78
N GLY A 356 0.88 -0.95 5.61
CA GLY A 356 2.22 -0.48 5.23
C GLY A 356 2.54 0.87 5.86
N ALA A 357 3.81 1.09 6.22
CA ALA A 357 4.27 2.31 6.85
C ALA A 357 4.55 3.42 5.82
N ALA A 358 4.49 4.68 6.27
CA ALA A 358 4.81 5.82 5.42
C ALA A 358 6.32 5.93 5.20
N GLY A 359 6.71 6.39 4.02
CA GLY A 359 8.08 6.86 3.79
C GLY A 359 8.36 8.14 4.58
N GLN A 360 9.64 8.37 4.90
CA GLN A 360 10.11 9.58 5.53
C GLN A 360 10.39 10.66 4.49
N SER A 361 10.20 11.93 4.86
CA SER A 361 10.60 13.05 4.01
C SER A 361 12.12 13.12 3.87
N GLY A 362 12.60 13.58 2.72
CA GLY A 362 14.01 13.97 2.56
C GLY A 362 14.34 15.22 3.37
N THR A 363 15.63 15.44 3.64
CA THR A 363 16.10 16.67 4.31
C THR A 363 16.36 17.77 3.29
N ALA A 364 16.24 19.04 3.72
CA ALA A 364 16.63 20.17 2.90
C ALA A 364 18.15 20.19 2.66
N GLY A 365 18.58 20.68 1.49
CA GLY A 365 19.98 20.96 1.24
C GLY A 365 20.48 22.15 2.08
N ALA A 366 21.79 22.16 2.35
CA ALA A 366 22.44 23.28 3.01
C ALA A 366 22.45 24.52 2.10
N ILE A 367 22.34 25.70 2.70
CA ILE A 367 22.50 26.98 2.00
C ILE A 367 23.98 27.14 1.60
N GLY A 368 24.24 27.68 0.42
CA GLY A 368 25.61 27.99 -0.03
C GLY A 368 26.27 29.08 0.83
N GLY A 369 27.59 29.01 0.96
CA GLY A 369 28.39 30.02 1.64
C GLY A 369 28.35 31.35 0.90
N LEU A 370 28.42 32.45 1.65
CA LEU A 370 28.54 33.79 1.08
C LEU A 370 29.90 33.97 0.37
N GLY A 371 29.92 34.77 -0.70
CA GLY A 371 31.18 35.19 -1.32
C GLY A 371 31.96 36.13 -0.40
N SER A 372 33.29 36.07 -0.47
CA SER A 372 34.13 37.02 0.27
C SER A 372 34.07 38.41 -0.36
N SER A 373 34.16 39.46 0.44
CA SER A 373 34.28 40.83 -0.06
C SER A 373 35.57 41.01 -0.87
N GLY A 374 35.55 41.92 -1.86
CA GLY A 374 36.76 42.35 -2.55
C GLY A 374 37.71 43.11 -1.62
N GLY A 375 38.99 43.12 -1.95
CA GLY A 375 39.99 43.96 -1.28
C GLY A 375 39.75 45.44 -1.59
N ASN A 376 40.06 46.30 -0.62
CA ASN A 376 40.05 47.75 -0.81
C ASN A 376 41.11 48.17 -1.85
N GLY A 377 40.84 49.25 -2.59
CA GLY A 377 41.85 49.89 -3.42
C GLY A 377 42.97 50.52 -2.57
N VAL A 378 44.16 50.67 -3.15
CA VAL A 378 45.26 51.41 -2.52
C VAL A 378 45.00 52.91 -2.68
N ALA A 379 45.27 53.69 -1.63
CA ALA A 379 45.18 55.14 -1.69
C ALA A 379 46.17 55.73 -2.72
N GLY A 380 45.83 56.87 -3.32
CA GLY A 380 46.75 57.59 -4.21
C GLY A 380 47.97 58.14 -3.45
N GLN A 381 49.09 58.31 -4.13
CA GLN A 381 50.27 58.93 -3.54
C GLN A 381 50.04 60.45 -3.38
N PRO A 382 50.54 61.06 -2.30
CA PRO A 382 50.59 62.51 -2.16
C PRO A 382 51.31 63.17 -3.35
N GLY A 383 50.93 64.40 -3.70
CA GLY A 383 51.66 65.20 -4.69
C GLY A 383 53.07 65.57 -4.22
N GLY A 384 53.95 65.89 -5.17
CA GLY A 384 55.32 66.30 -4.87
C GLY A 384 55.37 67.62 -4.08
N SER A 385 56.33 67.72 -3.16
CA SER A 385 56.64 68.98 -2.46
C SER A 385 57.08 70.07 -3.46
N PRO A 386 56.79 71.35 -3.20
CA PRO A 386 57.21 72.45 -4.08
C PRO A 386 58.74 72.49 -4.22
N ALA A 387 59.22 72.77 -5.44
CA ALA A 387 60.66 72.77 -5.76
C ALA A 387 61.46 73.91 -5.09
N SER A 388 60.78 74.91 -4.50
CA SER A 388 61.41 76.03 -3.80
C SER A 388 60.48 76.61 -2.73
N ALA A 389 61.03 76.91 -1.55
CA ALA A 389 60.33 77.38 -0.34
C ALA A 389 59.69 78.78 -0.43
N SER A 390 59.48 79.32 -1.63
CA SER A 390 58.93 80.65 -1.83
C SER A 390 57.88 80.60 -2.95
N GLN A 391 56.62 80.54 -2.51
CA GLN A 391 55.39 80.80 -3.29
C GLN A 391 54.92 79.75 -4.33
N SER A 392 55.56 78.59 -4.47
CA SER A 392 55.04 77.51 -5.32
C SER A 392 53.97 76.66 -4.62
N GLY A 393 52.86 76.37 -5.30
CA GLY A 393 51.79 75.49 -4.81
C GLY A 393 52.19 74.01 -4.72
N TYR A 394 51.64 73.27 -3.76
CA TYR A 394 51.76 71.82 -3.68
C TYR A 394 51.05 71.15 -4.87
N GLY A 395 51.61 70.05 -5.38
CA GLY A 395 50.90 69.20 -6.33
C GLY A 395 49.66 68.57 -5.70
N GLY A 396 48.58 68.38 -6.48
CA GLY A 396 47.36 67.74 -6.01
C GLY A 396 47.63 66.28 -5.61
N VAL A 397 46.89 65.74 -4.63
CA VAL A 397 46.98 64.32 -4.23
C VAL A 397 46.36 63.44 -5.34
N GLY A 398 46.99 62.31 -5.64
CA GLY A 398 46.42 61.33 -6.57
C GLY A 398 45.11 60.74 -6.05
N GLY A 399 44.18 60.39 -6.94
CA GLY A 399 42.92 59.77 -6.55
C GLY A 399 43.13 58.38 -5.94
N ASN A 400 42.25 57.94 -5.04
CA ASN A 400 42.26 56.56 -4.53
C ASN A 400 41.86 55.58 -5.64
N GLY A 401 42.48 54.39 -5.64
CA GLY A 401 42.01 53.29 -6.49
C GLY A 401 40.63 52.80 -6.06
N GLY A 402 39.85 52.26 -7.00
CA GLY A 402 38.54 51.69 -6.69
C GLY A 402 38.66 50.38 -5.90
N ASN A 403 37.63 50.02 -5.12
CA ASN A 403 37.57 48.71 -4.47
C ASN A 403 37.36 47.59 -5.49
N GLY A 404 37.87 46.38 -5.21
CA GLY A 404 37.56 45.20 -6.02
C GLY A 404 36.12 44.73 -5.83
N GLY A 405 35.59 43.97 -6.80
CA GLY A 405 34.23 43.43 -6.72
C GLY A 405 34.11 42.34 -5.66
N THR A 406 32.96 42.21 -5.00
CA THR A 406 32.68 41.10 -4.09
C THR A 406 32.57 39.78 -4.85
N GLY A 407 32.99 38.67 -4.25
CA GLY A 407 32.71 37.33 -4.78
C GLY A 407 31.21 37.04 -4.86
N GLY A 408 30.80 36.20 -5.80
CA GLY A 408 29.44 35.68 -5.85
C GLY A 408 29.18 34.68 -4.74
N ASN A 409 27.96 34.62 -4.22
CA ASN A 409 27.57 33.60 -3.24
C ASN A 409 27.55 32.21 -3.88
N GLY A 410 27.80 31.15 -3.12
CA GLY A 410 27.52 29.79 -3.56
C GLY A 410 26.03 29.52 -3.69
N GLY A 411 25.65 28.61 -4.58
CA GLY A 411 24.27 28.13 -4.70
C GLY A 411 23.92 27.19 -3.54
N SER A 412 22.67 27.19 -3.09
CA SER A 412 22.19 26.18 -2.12
C SER A 412 22.14 24.78 -2.73
N GLY A 413 22.32 23.75 -1.90
CA GLY A 413 22.08 22.37 -2.30
C GLY A 413 20.60 22.08 -2.55
N GLY A 414 20.33 21.08 -3.39
CA GLY A 414 18.99 20.58 -3.66
C GLY A 414 18.43 19.79 -2.47
N ILE A 415 17.11 19.71 -2.36
CA ILE A 415 16.41 18.95 -1.31
C ILE A 415 16.51 17.45 -1.62
N GLY A 416 16.66 16.59 -0.62
CA GLY A 416 16.58 15.14 -0.81
C GLY A 416 15.17 14.68 -1.19
N GLY A 417 15.07 13.61 -1.99
CA GLY A 417 13.78 13.01 -2.34
C GLY A 417 13.12 12.34 -1.14
N ASN A 418 11.78 12.32 -1.10
CA ASN A 418 11.04 11.56 -0.08
C ASN A 418 11.18 10.05 -0.31
N GLY A 419 11.15 9.25 0.75
CA GLY A 419 11.00 7.80 0.62
C GLY A 419 9.59 7.43 0.17
N GLY A 420 9.47 6.33 -0.57
CA GLY A 420 8.19 5.74 -0.95
C GLY A 420 7.52 5.04 0.23
N ALA A 421 6.18 4.93 0.19
CA ALA A 421 5.40 4.20 1.18
C ALA A 421 5.60 2.69 1.05
N GLY A 422 5.46 1.93 2.13
CA GLY A 422 5.30 0.47 2.04
C GLY A 422 3.88 0.08 1.63
N ALA A 423 3.74 -1.04 0.92
CA ALA A 423 2.42 -1.58 0.60
C ALA A 423 1.73 -2.18 1.83
N GLY A 424 0.40 -2.22 1.84
CA GLY A 424 -0.33 -3.05 2.80
C GLY A 424 -0.15 -4.55 2.55
N GLY A 425 -0.32 -5.37 3.57
CA GLY A 425 -0.21 -6.83 3.48
C GLY A 425 -1.54 -7.53 3.21
N THR A 426 -1.60 -8.84 3.45
CA THR A 426 -2.79 -9.66 3.16
C THR A 426 -3.48 -10.08 4.46
N VAL A 427 -4.80 -9.95 4.51
CA VAL A 427 -5.66 -10.59 5.52
C VAL A 427 -6.51 -11.62 4.80
N GLU A 428 -6.36 -12.88 5.19
CA GLU A 428 -7.09 -14.02 4.63
C GLU A 428 -7.91 -14.69 5.73
N LEU A 429 -9.22 -14.80 5.51
CA LEU A 429 -10.15 -15.45 6.42
C LEU A 429 -10.67 -16.71 5.74
N ILE A 430 -10.53 -17.85 6.39
CA ILE A 430 -10.96 -19.14 5.86
C ILE A 430 -11.79 -19.82 6.94
N GLY A 431 -13.03 -20.14 6.62
CA GLY A 431 -13.96 -20.76 7.55
C GLY A 431 -15.03 -21.55 6.81
N SER A 432 -15.63 -22.57 7.42
CA SER A 432 -16.87 -23.15 6.85
C SER A 432 -17.96 -22.10 6.79
N THR A 433 -18.04 -21.31 7.86
CA THR A 433 -18.76 -20.06 7.89
C THR A 433 -17.84 -18.97 8.42
N VAL A 434 -17.93 -17.77 7.86
CA VAL A 434 -17.21 -16.59 8.35
C VAL A 434 -18.23 -15.55 8.79
N ASN A 435 -18.25 -15.26 10.09
CA ASN A 435 -19.13 -14.28 10.72
C ASN A 435 -18.30 -13.10 11.22
N ALA A 436 -18.56 -11.90 10.73
CA ALA A 436 -17.91 -10.69 11.22
C ALA A 436 -18.97 -9.77 11.83
N GLN A 437 -18.75 -9.23 13.03
CA GLN A 437 -19.73 -8.30 13.62
C GLN A 437 -19.57 -6.87 13.09
N TYR A 438 -20.66 -6.10 13.12
CA TYR A 438 -20.61 -4.65 12.91
C TYR A 438 -19.63 -4.00 13.90
N GLY A 439 -18.70 -3.20 13.38
CA GLY A 439 -17.64 -2.58 14.18
C GLY A 439 -16.32 -3.37 14.24
N SER A 440 -16.25 -4.54 13.61
CA SER A 440 -14.96 -5.13 13.24
C SER A 440 -14.32 -4.30 12.13
N TYR A 441 -13.04 -3.95 12.29
CA TYR A 441 -12.29 -3.14 11.33
C TYR A 441 -11.14 -3.96 10.76
N LEU A 442 -11.10 -4.08 9.44
CA LEU A 442 -10.01 -4.70 8.71
C LEU A 442 -9.26 -3.61 7.95
N THR A 443 -8.02 -3.34 8.36
CA THR A 443 -7.18 -2.34 7.69
C THR A 443 -6.08 -3.06 6.94
N VAL A 444 -6.14 -3.04 5.62
CA VAL A 444 -5.12 -3.63 4.75
C VAL A 444 -4.44 -2.59 3.87
N GLY A 445 -4.69 -1.31 4.08
CA GLY A 445 -4.10 -0.25 3.25
C GLY A 445 -2.67 0.15 3.63
N GLY A 446 -1.93 0.71 2.67
CA GLY A 446 -0.79 1.57 2.99
C GLY A 446 -1.27 2.90 3.60
N THR A 447 -0.45 3.54 4.42
CA THR A 447 -0.77 4.78 5.17
C THR A 447 -1.10 6.03 4.33
N PHE A 448 -1.20 5.93 2.99
CA PHE A 448 -1.31 7.05 2.05
C PHE A 448 -2.74 7.45 1.64
N PHE A 449 -3.74 7.35 2.52
CA PHE A 449 -5.11 7.80 2.19
C PHE A 449 -5.32 9.33 2.18
N ASN A 450 -4.29 10.15 2.38
CA ASN A 450 -4.45 11.60 2.55
C ASN A 450 -3.60 12.50 1.64
N ASN A 451 -3.02 11.99 0.54
CA ASN A 451 -2.28 12.85 -0.39
C ASN A 451 -3.06 13.12 -1.69
N THR A 452 -3.49 14.38 -1.84
CA THR A 452 -4.44 14.94 -2.80
C THR A 452 -3.94 15.03 -4.26
N GLY A 453 -3.00 14.18 -4.69
CA GLY A 453 -2.41 14.32 -6.02
C GLY A 453 -1.82 13.03 -6.57
N GLY A 454 -2.62 12.26 -7.33
CA GLY A 454 -2.09 11.28 -8.27
C GLY A 454 -2.90 9.98 -8.47
N ILE A 455 -3.91 10.06 -9.33
CA ILE A 455 -4.40 9.01 -10.26
C ILE A 455 -4.77 7.62 -9.67
N ASN A 456 -6.07 7.43 -9.40
CA ASN A 456 -7.00 6.37 -9.87
C ASN A 456 -6.55 4.91 -10.16
N ASN A 457 -5.33 4.46 -9.83
CA ASN A 457 -4.88 3.08 -10.03
C ASN A 457 -4.77 2.35 -8.68
N LEU A 458 -5.90 1.77 -8.27
CA LEU A 458 -6.14 1.09 -6.99
C LEU A 458 -5.44 -0.28 -6.80
N SER A 459 -4.53 -0.74 -7.66
CA SER A 459 -4.24 -2.18 -7.71
C SER A 459 -2.99 -2.70 -6.98
N GLU A 460 -1.95 -1.90 -6.73
CA GLU A 460 -0.65 -2.49 -6.36
C GLU A 460 -0.10 -2.08 -4.99
N THR A 461 -0.35 -0.88 -4.49
CA THR A 461 0.13 -0.47 -3.14
C THR A 461 -0.81 -0.89 -2.00
N ASN A 462 -2.04 -1.28 -2.36
CA ASN A 462 -3.07 -1.67 -1.41
C ASN A 462 -2.83 -3.11 -0.98
N GLY A 463 -3.08 -3.39 0.29
CA GLY A 463 -3.13 -4.77 0.75
C GLY A 463 -4.38 -5.49 0.28
N ARG A 464 -4.45 -6.76 0.63
CA ARG A 464 -5.45 -7.70 0.13
C ARG A 464 -6.34 -8.15 1.28
N PHE A 465 -7.63 -8.23 1.01
CA PHE A 465 -8.58 -8.90 1.89
C PHE A 465 -9.21 -10.06 1.12
N ILE A 466 -9.01 -11.27 1.62
CA ILE A 466 -9.46 -12.52 1.00
C ILE A 466 -10.38 -13.20 1.99
N VAL A 467 -11.49 -13.72 1.49
CA VAL A 467 -12.31 -14.64 2.29
C VAL A 467 -12.70 -15.87 1.48
N GLU A 468 -12.48 -17.04 2.08
CA GLU A 468 -12.90 -18.35 1.59
C GLU A 468 -13.90 -18.93 2.58
N THR A 469 -15.13 -19.15 2.12
CA THR A 469 -16.23 -19.57 2.99
C THR A 469 -17.24 -20.43 2.21
N ASN A 470 -17.83 -21.41 2.88
CA ASN A 470 -18.92 -22.21 2.30
C ASN A 470 -20.28 -21.52 2.42
N SER A 471 -20.38 -20.46 3.23
CA SER A 471 -21.56 -19.62 3.39
C SER A 471 -21.33 -18.18 2.93
N GLN A 472 -22.40 -17.43 2.68
CA GLN A 472 -22.27 -15.97 2.56
C GLN A 472 -21.74 -15.35 3.86
N ILE A 473 -20.96 -14.30 3.72
CA ILE A 473 -20.51 -13.47 4.85
C ILE A 473 -21.60 -12.44 5.14
N SER A 474 -22.05 -12.37 6.37
CA SER A 474 -23.04 -11.38 6.79
C SER A 474 -22.83 -10.96 8.25
N PRO A 475 -22.64 -9.66 8.54
CA PRO A 475 -22.30 -8.58 7.59
C PRO A 475 -20.88 -8.71 7.03
N ILE A 476 -20.63 -8.07 5.87
CA ILE A 476 -19.26 -7.91 5.35
C ILE A 476 -18.53 -6.94 6.29
N PRO A 477 -17.35 -7.31 6.83
CA PRO A 477 -16.57 -6.40 7.67
C PRO A 477 -16.20 -5.11 6.92
N SER A 478 -16.07 -4.00 7.64
CA SER A 478 -15.61 -2.75 7.04
C SER A 478 -14.12 -2.88 6.71
N VAL A 479 -13.81 -2.92 5.41
CA VAL A 479 -12.43 -3.00 4.91
C VAL A 479 -11.95 -1.60 4.55
N VAL A 480 -10.92 -1.12 5.24
CA VAL A 480 -10.24 0.14 4.93
C VAL A 480 -8.97 -0.16 4.14
N GLY A 481 -8.90 0.39 2.93
CA GLY A 481 -7.68 0.42 2.14
C GLY A 481 -7.32 -0.84 1.37
N GLY A 482 -8.30 -1.72 1.14
CA GLY A 482 -8.19 -2.83 0.20
C GLY A 482 -9.47 -2.97 -0.61
N LEU A 483 -9.37 -3.60 -1.78
CA LEU A 483 -10.54 -4.12 -2.47
C LEU A 483 -10.83 -5.51 -1.88
N PRO A 484 -12.07 -5.81 -1.45
CA PRO A 484 -12.43 -7.18 -1.10
C PRO A 484 -12.28 -8.05 -2.35
N PHE A 485 -11.44 -9.08 -2.27
CA PHE A 485 -11.30 -10.09 -3.31
C PHE A 485 -11.93 -11.39 -2.78
N TYR A 486 -12.94 -11.91 -3.47
CA TYR A 486 -13.62 -13.15 -3.09
C TYR A 486 -13.45 -14.18 -4.18
N PHE A 487 -12.67 -15.25 -3.99
CA PHE A 487 -12.88 -16.51 -4.74
C PHE A 487 -12.19 -17.68 -4.02
N GLY A 488 -12.98 -18.49 -3.30
CA GLY A 488 -12.58 -19.79 -2.79
C GLY A 488 -13.74 -20.45 -2.05
N ASN A 489 -13.90 -21.76 -2.20
CA ASN A 489 -14.73 -22.53 -1.27
C ASN A 489 -14.04 -22.54 0.09
N GLY A 490 -14.81 -22.50 1.18
CA GLY A 490 -14.24 -22.72 2.50
C GLY A 490 -13.68 -24.13 2.66
N PRO A 491 -13.30 -24.52 3.88
CA PRO A 491 -12.84 -25.87 4.16
C PRO A 491 -13.85 -26.93 3.70
N GLU A 492 -13.37 -27.91 2.94
CA GLU A 492 -14.13 -29.07 2.52
C GLU A 492 -13.43 -30.35 3.02
N GLY A 493 -14.20 -31.36 3.37
CA GLY A 493 -13.70 -32.63 3.87
C GLY A 493 -14.15 -33.81 3.00
N VAL A 494 -13.47 -34.94 3.12
CA VAL A 494 -13.98 -36.20 2.57
C VAL A 494 -15.20 -36.61 3.37
N ASN A 495 -16.29 -36.89 2.66
CA ASN A 495 -17.54 -37.33 3.25
C ASN A 495 -17.66 -38.86 3.15
N PRO A 496 -17.51 -39.60 4.26
CA PRO A 496 -17.58 -41.07 4.22
C PRO A 496 -19.01 -41.60 4.03
N PHE A 497 -20.02 -40.72 4.09
CA PHE A 497 -21.43 -41.08 4.10
C PHE A 497 -22.06 -41.07 2.70
N ILE A 498 -21.41 -40.49 1.70
CA ILE A 498 -21.96 -40.34 0.36
C ILE A 498 -21.44 -41.38 -0.62
N GLN A 499 -22.32 -41.84 -1.50
CA GLN A 499 -22.01 -42.75 -2.59
C GLN A 499 -21.35 -41.96 -3.72
N GLY A 500 -20.11 -42.31 -4.04
CA GLY A 500 -19.33 -41.65 -5.10
C GLY A 500 -17.86 -42.03 -5.00
N PRO A 501 -17.00 -41.52 -5.90
CA PRO A 501 -15.57 -41.61 -5.71
C PRO A 501 -15.22 -41.03 -4.34
N VAL A 502 -14.40 -41.74 -3.56
CA VAL A 502 -13.87 -41.31 -2.24
C VAL A 502 -13.16 -39.94 -2.25
N SER A 503 -13.05 -39.30 -3.41
CA SER A 503 -12.52 -37.96 -3.63
C SER A 503 -13.58 -36.85 -3.62
N THR A 504 -14.85 -37.14 -3.37
CA THR A 504 -15.88 -36.08 -3.31
C THR A 504 -15.72 -35.30 -2.01
N LEU A 505 -15.21 -34.08 -2.14
CA LEU A 505 -15.12 -33.15 -1.02
C LEU A 505 -16.46 -32.43 -0.87
N THR A 506 -16.90 -32.28 0.38
CA THR A 506 -18.09 -31.53 0.73
C THR A 506 -17.73 -30.44 1.73
N PRO A 507 -18.27 -29.21 1.61
CA PRO A 507 -18.24 -28.20 2.65
C PRO A 507 -18.32 -28.77 4.06
N ASN A 508 -17.39 -28.38 4.92
CA ASN A 508 -17.53 -28.62 6.35
C ASN A 508 -18.68 -27.78 6.90
N ILE A 509 -19.35 -28.25 7.94
CA ILE A 509 -20.37 -27.48 8.67
C ILE A 509 -19.73 -26.98 9.96
N ALA A 510 -19.90 -25.69 10.23
CA ALA A 510 -19.54 -25.12 11.53
C ALA A 510 -20.24 -25.85 12.69
N ASP A 511 -19.59 -25.88 13.86
CA ASP A 511 -20.09 -26.52 15.09
C ASP A 511 -20.26 -28.05 15.03
N LEU A 512 -19.82 -28.68 13.93
CA LEU A 512 -19.78 -30.12 13.81
C LEU A 512 -18.55 -30.67 14.56
N ALA A 513 -18.77 -31.49 15.59
CA ALA A 513 -17.69 -32.13 16.33
C ALA A 513 -16.72 -32.87 15.38
N GLY A 514 -15.45 -32.46 15.39
CA GLY A 514 -14.40 -33.00 14.51
C GLY A 514 -14.27 -32.30 13.14
N GLY A 515 -15.01 -31.22 12.88
CA GLY A 515 -14.90 -30.42 11.66
C GLY A 515 -15.18 -31.23 10.39
N VAL A 516 -16.02 -32.26 10.49
CA VAL A 516 -16.22 -33.23 9.40
C VAL A 516 -17.01 -32.60 8.25
N ALA A 517 -16.96 -33.27 7.10
CA ALA A 517 -17.64 -32.83 5.90
C ALA A 517 -19.17 -33.00 6.05
N ALA A 518 -19.94 -31.99 5.63
CA ALA A 518 -21.40 -32.04 5.61
C ALA A 518 -21.90 -33.27 4.84
N PRO A 519 -22.70 -34.17 5.45
CA PRO A 519 -23.39 -35.21 4.73
C PRO A 519 -24.50 -34.63 3.83
N TYR A 520 -24.12 -34.17 2.63
CA TYR A 520 -25.06 -33.91 1.54
C TYR A 520 -24.73 -34.78 0.34
N GLY A 521 -25.73 -35.48 -0.20
CA GLY A 521 -25.55 -36.38 -1.32
C GLY A 521 -26.41 -37.63 -1.22
N VAL A 522 -26.22 -38.53 -2.19
CA VAL A 522 -26.79 -39.88 -2.14
C VAL A 522 -26.03 -40.66 -1.08
N LEU A 523 -26.72 -41.23 -0.09
CA LEU A 523 -26.10 -41.92 1.03
C LEU A 523 -25.63 -43.32 0.64
N ALA A 524 -24.39 -43.65 0.98
CA ALA A 524 -23.85 -44.99 0.76
C ALA A 524 -24.44 -45.98 1.77
N ASN A 525 -24.89 -47.15 1.30
CA ASN A 525 -25.44 -48.25 2.12
C ASN A 525 -26.80 -47.96 2.76
N LEU A 526 -27.53 -46.95 2.29
CA LEU A 526 -28.87 -46.65 2.76
C LEU A 526 -29.83 -46.53 1.58
N GLN A 527 -30.87 -47.37 1.61
CA GLN A 527 -31.86 -47.52 0.55
C GLN A 527 -33.28 -47.44 1.11
N ALA A 528 -34.27 -47.23 0.25
CA ALA A 528 -35.68 -47.09 0.60
C ALA A 528 -36.27 -48.33 1.30
N ASP A 529 -35.68 -49.50 1.07
CA ASP A 529 -36.04 -50.77 1.71
C ASP A 529 -35.24 -51.04 3.01
N SER A 530 -34.30 -50.16 3.36
CA SER A 530 -33.56 -50.26 4.62
C SER A 530 -34.53 -50.25 5.80
N PRO A 531 -34.25 -50.98 6.90
CA PRO A 531 -35.20 -51.14 8.02
C PRO A 531 -35.75 -49.82 8.57
N VAL A 532 -34.96 -48.75 8.54
CA VAL A 532 -35.35 -47.42 9.02
C VAL A 532 -36.38 -46.72 8.12
N PHE A 533 -36.49 -47.11 6.84
CA PHE A 533 -37.46 -46.59 5.87
C PHE A 533 -38.50 -47.63 5.43
N ALA A 534 -38.40 -48.88 5.87
CA ALA A 534 -39.33 -49.95 5.46
C ALA A 534 -40.81 -49.62 5.76
N GLY A 535 -41.08 -48.91 6.87
CA GLY A 535 -42.42 -48.43 7.19
C GLY A 535 -42.92 -47.35 6.24
N LEU A 536 -42.02 -46.48 5.78
CA LEU A 536 -42.31 -45.41 4.83
C LEU A 536 -42.71 -45.97 3.47
N ALA A 537 -41.94 -46.91 2.93
CA ALA A 537 -42.22 -47.51 1.62
C ALA A 537 -43.54 -48.29 1.63
N LYS A 538 -43.87 -48.97 2.73
CA LYS A 538 -45.16 -49.68 2.90
C LYS A 538 -46.36 -48.75 3.06
N GLY A 539 -46.16 -47.61 3.70
CA GLY A 539 -47.21 -46.61 3.96
C GLY A 539 -47.41 -45.61 2.82
N ALA A 540 -46.54 -45.63 1.80
CA ALA A 540 -46.57 -44.67 0.72
C ALA A 540 -47.84 -44.82 -0.14
N PRO A 541 -48.54 -43.71 -0.47
CA PRO A 541 -49.62 -43.73 -1.45
C PRO A 541 -49.16 -44.33 -2.78
N ALA A 542 -50.08 -44.98 -3.50
CA ALA A 542 -49.80 -45.49 -4.84
C ALA A 542 -49.26 -44.37 -5.74
N ASN A 543 -48.23 -44.68 -6.54
CA ASN A 543 -47.54 -43.75 -7.45
C ASN A 543 -46.68 -42.66 -6.77
N SER A 544 -46.36 -42.82 -5.49
CA SER A 544 -45.35 -41.98 -4.84
C SER A 544 -43.98 -42.23 -5.49
N LEU A 545 -43.33 -41.16 -5.97
CA LEU A 545 -41.99 -41.22 -6.54
C LEU A 545 -40.93 -41.16 -5.45
N ALA A 546 -41.07 -40.21 -4.54
CA ALA A 546 -40.18 -40.05 -3.40
C ALA A 546 -40.97 -39.69 -2.14
N ALA A 547 -40.35 -39.90 -1.00
CA ALA A 547 -40.77 -39.35 0.26
C ALA A 547 -39.71 -38.41 0.82
N VAL A 548 -40.15 -37.31 1.41
CA VAL A 548 -39.30 -36.35 2.09
C VAL A 548 -39.56 -36.47 3.59
N LEU A 549 -38.52 -36.78 4.37
CA LEU A 549 -38.60 -36.93 5.82
C LEU A 549 -37.73 -35.89 6.51
N LEU A 550 -38.25 -35.35 7.59
CA LEU A 550 -37.53 -34.47 8.50
C LEU A 550 -37.12 -35.28 9.73
N GLY A 551 -35.82 -35.49 9.90
CA GLY A 551 -35.23 -36.24 11.01
C GLY A 551 -34.64 -35.31 12.06
N SER A 552 -35.24 -35.29 13.25
CA SER A 552 -34.66 -34.61 14.42
C SER A 552 -33.52 -35.40 15.07
N SER A 553 -33.38 -36.68 14.75
CA SER A 553 -32.24 -37.52 15.14
C SER A 553 -31.53 -38.12 13.93
N GLY A 554 -30.20 -38.30 14.05
CA GLY A 554 -29.42 -39.01 13.04
C GLY A 554 -29.88 -40.47 12.89
N LEU A 555 -29.72 -41.03 11.70
CA LEU A 555 -30.01 -42.44 11.43
C LEU A 555 -28.92 -43.33 12.03
N PRO A 556 -29.21 -44.61 12.35
CA PRO A 556 -28.18 -45.57 12.76
C PRO A 556 -27.05 -45.63 11.71
N GLY A 557 -25.80 -45.43 12.13
CA GLY A 557 -24.64 -45.33 11.23
C GLY A 557 -24.35 -43.93 10.67
N TYR A 558 -25.24 -42.97 10.90
CA TYR A 558 -25.12 -41.53 10.58
C TYR A 558 -25.31 -40.67 11.83
N SER A 559 -24.99 -41.23 13.00
CA SER A 559 -25.29 -40.62 14.29
C SER A 559 -24.38 -39.43 14.56
N ASP A 560 -24.96 -38.24 14.42
CA ASP A 560 -24.97 -37.21 15.45
C ASP A 560 -26.22 -36.33 15.24
N VAL A 561 -26.83 -35.89 16.34
CA VAL A 561 -27.84 -34.83 16.34
C VAL A 561 -27.06 -33.53 16.39
N PHE A 562 -27.05 -32.77 15.30
CA PHE A 562 -26.33 -31.51 15.24
C PHE A 562 -27.19 -30.42 15.89
N PRO A 563 -26.73 -29.79 16.99
CA PRO A 563 -27.48 -28.71 17.61
C PRO A 563 -27.78 -27.61 16.59
N GLY A 564 -29.05 -27.25 16.45
CA GLY A 564 -29.48 -26.21 15.51
C GLY A 564 -29.62 -26.65 14.04
N TYR A 565 -29.42 -27.94 13.72
CA TYR A 565 -29.74 -28.51 12.40
C TYR A 565 -30.66 -29.72 12.53
N GLN A 566 -31.38 -30.01 11.45
CA GLN A 566 -32.11 -31.27 11.28
C GLN A 566 -31.76 -31.90 9.94
N TRP A 567 -31.94 -33.21 9.88
CA TRP A 567 -31.77 -33.97 8.66
C TRP A 567 -32.99 -33.85 7.77
N ILE A 568 -32.75 -33.69 6.47
CA ILE A 568 -33.76 -33.91 5.45
C ILE A 568 -33.33 -35.09 4.60
N PHE A 569 -34.18 -36.12 4.60
CA PHE A 569 -34.01 -37.31 3.79
C PHE A 569 -35.00 -37.29 2.64
N VAL A 570 -34.54 -37.72 1.47
CA VAL A 570 -35.33 -37.85 0.27
C VAL A 570 -35.15 -39.26 -0.21
N VAL A 571 -36.16 -40.06 0.07
CA VAL A 571 -36.14 -41.49 -0.18
C VAL A 571 -36.83 -41.75 -1.50
N ASN A 572 -36.11 -42.30 -2.48
CA ASN A 572 -36.72 -42.68 -3.75
C ASN A 572 -37.53 -43.97 -3.58
N LEU A 573 -38.85 -43.89 -3.72
CA LEU A 573 -39.77 -45.00 -3.52
C LEU A 573 -40.12 -45.74 -4.81
N SER A 574 -39.72 -45.22 -5.98
CA SER A 574 -40.21 -45.68 -7.27
C SER A 574 -39.48 -46.89 -7.86
N GLY A 575 -38.35 -47.30 -7.27
CA GLY A 575 -37.44 -48.29 -7.86
C GLY A 575 -36.77 -47.85 -9.17
N LYS A 576 -37.05 -46.64 -9.65
CA LYS A 576 -36.48 -46.05 -10.88
C LYS A 576 -35.73 -44.76 -10.53
N ALA A 577 -34.75 -44.37 -11.33
CA ALA A 577 -34.06 -43.11 -11.11
C ALA A 577 -35.03 -41.92 -11.23
N ILE A 578 -35.00 -41.01 -10.25
CA ILE A 578 -35.70 -39.73 -10.30
C ILE A 578 -34.73 -38.71 -10.91
N ASN A 579 -35.11 -38.17 -12.06
CA ASN A 579 -34.31 -37.16 -12.76
C ASN A 579 -34.81 -35.75 -12.45
N GLY A 580 -33.89 -34.79 -12.40
CA GLY A 580 -34.24 -33.40 -12.18
C GLY A 580 -34.80 -33.12 -10.79
N LEU A 581 -34.41 -33.91 -9.77
CA LEU A 581 -34.80 -33.64 -8.38
C LEU A 581 -34.24 -32.27 -7.96
N LYS A 582 -35.11 -31.39 -7.49
CA LYS A 582 -34.77 -30.07 -6.93
C LYS A 582 -35.43 -29.94 -5.59
N ILE A 583 -34.65 -29.58 -4.58
CA ILE A 583 -35.13 -29.46 -3.20
C ILE A 583 -34.61 -28.16 -2.62
N GLY A 584 -35.47 -27.44 -1.90
CA GLY A 584 -35.07 -26.22 -1.25
C GLY A 584 -35.94 -25.90 -0.05
N LEU A 585 -35.39 -25.12 0.87
CA LEU A 585 -36.08 -24.51 2.00
C LEU A 585 -36.10 -23.01 1.73
N SER A 586 -37.24 -22.35 1.90
CA SER A 586 -37.32 -20.90 1.83
C SER A 586 -38.06 -20.35 3.04
N SER A 587 -37.53 -19.27 3.63
CA SER A 587 -38.24 -18.49 4.64
C SER A 587 -39.33 -17.59 4.05
N THR A 588 -39.37 -17.43 2.72
CA THR A 588 -40.41 -16.68 2.02
C THR A 588 -41.27 -17.62 1.18
N SER A 589 -42.59 -17.46 1.24
CA SER A 589 -43.58 -18.34 0.56
C SER A 589 -43.58 -18.23 -0.97
N SER A 590 -42.60 -17.56 -1.58
CA SER A 590 -42.56 -17.36 -3.03
C SER A 590 -42.06 -18.62 -3.75
N THR A 591 -42.73 -18.95 -4.86
CA THR A 591 -42.43 -20.05 -5.79
C THR A 591 -40.95 -20.16 -6.12
N PHE A 592 -40.43 -21.39 -6.34
CA PHE A 592 -39.10 -21.67 -6.90
C PHE A 592 -38.77 -20.67 -8.02
N ALA A 593 -38.02 -19.61 -7.71
CA ALA A 593 -37.49 -18.73 -8.73
C ALA A 593 -36.42 -19.53 -9.46
N SER A 594 -36.69 -19.86 -10.72
CA SER A 594 -35.80 -20.63 -11.60
C SER A 594 -34.40 -20.01 -11.80
N ALA A 595 -34.12 -18.87 -11.17
CA ALA A 595 -32.91 -18.06 -11.34
C ALA A 595 -31.92 -18.11 -10.15
N ILE A 596 -32.25 -18.70 -9.00
CA ILE A 596 -31.34 -18.76 -7.82
C ILE A 596 -30.88 -20.19 -7.58
N LEU A 597 -30.10 -20.69 -8.54
CA LEU A 597 -29.85 -22.11 -8.73
C LEU A 597 -28.33 -22.36 -8.82
N GLN A 598 -27.62 -21.95 -7.78
CA GLN A 598 -26.22 -22.28 -7.58
C GLN A 598 -25.93 -22.42 -6.08
N GLN A 599 -25.41 -23.59 -5.74
CA GLN A 599 -24.96 -24.05 -4.44
C GLN A 599 -24.50 -22.90 -3.54
N THR A 600 -25.38 -22.45 -2.63
CA THR A 600 -24.95 -21.61 -1.52
C THR A 600 -25.64 -22.16 -0.28
N LEU A 601 -24.85 -22.66 0.67
CA LEU A 601 -25.26 -22.78 2.08
C LEU A 601 -25.41 -21.35 2.63
N SER A 602 -26.30 -20.53 2.06
CA SER A 602 -26.52 -19.15 2.49
C SER A 602 -27.69 -19.07 3.45
N ALA A 603 -27.41 -18.93 4.74
CA ALA A 603 -28.37 -18.49 5.75
C ALA A 603 -28.63 -16.96 5.69
N GLY A 604 -28.67 -16.37 4.49
CA GLY A 604 -29.01 -14.97 4.27
C GLY A 604 -30.41 -14.88 3.67
N SER A 605 -31.42 -14.55 4.49
CA SER A 605 -32.81 -14.10 4.20
C SER A 605 -33.62 -14.64 3.00
N GLY A 606 -33.11 -15.56 2.16
CA GLY A 606 -33.68 -15.91 0.85
C GLY A 606 -33.77 -17.40 0.53
N GLY A 607 -33.46 -18.28 1.48
CA GLY A 607 -33.65 -19.74 1.35
C GLY A 607 -32.38 -20.54 1.01
N PHE A 608 -32.44 -21.83 1.32
CA PHE A 608 -31.45 -22.86 1.04
C PHE A 608 -31.95 -23.68 -0.15
N ASN A 609 -31.28 -23.65 -1.31
CA ASN A 609 -31.70 -24.42 -2.49
C ASN A 609 -30.61 -25.41 -2.91
N ILE A 610 -30.92 -26.71 -2.84
CA ILE A 610 -30.15 -27.75 -3.52
C ILE A 610 -30.82 -28.00 -4.87
N ALA A 611 -30.41 -27.22 -5.84
CA ALA A 611 -30.84 -27.42 -7.20
C ALA A 611 -29.65 -27.11 -8.11
N THR A 612 -29.25 -28.11 -8.90
CA THR A 612 -28.41 -27.90 -10.09
C THR A 612 -29.34 -27.58 -11.25
N SER A 613 -28.87 -26.89 -12.29
CA SER A 613 -29.69 -26.60 -13.48
C SER A 613 -30.27 -27.86 -14.13
N SER A 614 -29.59 -29.00 -13.98
CA SER A 614 -30.03 -30.34 -14.41
C SER A 614 -30.88 -31.10 -13.37
N GLY A 615 -30.98 -30.58 -12.15
CA GLY A 615 -31.40 -31.31 -10.94
C GLY A 615 -30.49 -32.49 -10.60
N ILE A 616 -30.72 -33.06 -9.43
CA ILE A 616 -29.95 -34.20 -8.91
C ILE A 616 -30.57 -35.49 -9.46
N PRO A 617 -29.79 -36.38 -10.11
CA PRO A 617 -30.24 -37.73 -10.35
C PRO A 617 -30.22 -38.50 -9.03
N LEU A 618 -31.38 -38.99 -8.60
CA LEU A 618 -31.50 -39.87 -7.44
C LEU A 618 -31.80 -41.29 -7.95
N PRO A 619 -30.85 -42.24 -7.92
CA PRO A 619 -31.10 -43.58 -8.45
C PRO A 619 -32.24 -44.30 -7.72
N GLY A 620 -32.76 -45.35 -8.34
CA GLY A 620 -33.89 -46.11 -7.81
C GLY A 620 -33.58 -46.68 -6.43
N ASN A 621 -34.50 -46.50 -5.48
CA ASN A 621 -34.37 -46.90 -4.07
C ASN A 621 -33.27 -46.18 -3.28
N ASP A 622 -32.51 -45.26 -3.87
CA ASP A 622 -31.48 -44.56 -3.12
C ASP A 622 -32.07 -43.43 -2.25
N VAL A 623 -31.26 -42.99 -1.29
CA VAL A 623 -31.63 -41.97 -0.32
C VAL A 623 -30.70 -40.78 -0.48
N TYR A 624 -31.24 -39.62 -0.82
CA TYR A 624 -30.50 -38.37 -0.75
C TYR A 624 -30.69 -37.77 0.63
N ALA A 625 -29.62 -37.27 1.24
CA ALA A 625 -29.70 -36.56 2.51
C ALA A 625 -28.99 -35.23 2.44
N PHE A 626 -29.41 -34.30 3.30
CA PHE A 626 -28.68 -33.07 3.60
C PHE A 626 -29.11 -32.54 4.97
N LEU A 627 -28.29 -31.66 5.53
CA LEU A 627 -28.58 -30.94 6.77
C LEU A 627 -29.14 -29.56 6.48
N ALA A 628 -30.09 -29.14 7.28
CA ALA A 628 -30.69 -27.82 7.20
C ALA A 628 -30.83 -27.19 8.60
N PRO A 629 -30.63 -25.87 8.74
CA PRO A 629 -30.82 -25.20 10.01
C PRO A 629 -32.24 -25.38 10.54
N THR A 630 -32.38 -25.75 11.81
CA THR A 630 -33.68 -25.93 12.48
C THR A 630 -34.51 -24.66 12.40
N SER A 631 -33.87 -23.48 12.53
CA SER A 631 -34.55 -22.19 12.40
C SER A 631 -35.18 -21.97 11.02
N LEU A 632 -34.58 -22.50 9.95
CA LEU A 632 -35.12 -22.41 8.59
C LEU A 632 -36.23 -23.43 8.36
N ILE A 633 -36.19 -24.58 9.03
CA ILE A 633 -37.27 -25.57 8.97
C ILE A 633 -38.49 -25.09 9.75
N ASP A 634 -38.27 -24.53 10.94
CA ASP A 634 -39.34 -24.05 11.82
C ASP A 634 -40.10 -22.87 11.22
N SER A 635 -39.39 -21.98 10.51
CA SER A 635 -39.96 -20.75 9.93
C SER A 635 -40.18 -20.80 8.42
N GLY A 636 -39.69 -21.84 7.74
CA GLY A 636 -39.66 -21.92 6.29
C GLY A 636 -40.66 -22.90 5.69
N THR A 637 -40.60 -22.99 4.37
CA THR A 637 -41.33 -23.94 3.55
C THR A 637 -40.32 -24.82 2.81
N LEU A 638 -40.46 -26.14 2.95
CA LEU A 638 -39.68 -27.13 2.22
C LEU A 638 -40.38 -27.43 0.89
N PHE A 639 -39.67 -27.24 -0.20
CA PHE A 639 -40.14 -27.52 -1.55
C PHE A 639 -39.33 -28.67 -2.13
N ALA A 640 -40.01 -29.59 -2.80
CA ALA A 640 -39.39 -30.64 -3.59
C ALA A 640 -40.12 -30.77 -4.95
N THR A 641 -39.35 -30.83 -6.04
CA THR A 641 -39.86 -31.06 -7.39
C THR A 641 -38.98 -32.08 -8.09
N ALA A 642 -39.53 -32.79 -9.06
CA ALA A 642 -38.75 -33.65 -9.95
C ALA A 642 -39.35 -33.67 -11.37
N THR A 643 -38.56 -34.08 -12.36
CA THR A 643 -39.05 -34.18 -13.75
C THR A 643 -40.15 -35.23 -13.84
N GLY A 644 -41.33 -34.85 -14.33
CA GLY A 644 -42.50 -35.73 -14.39
C GLY A 644 -43.26 -35.90 -13.07
N ALA A 645 -42.85 -35.18 -12.01
CA ALA A 645 -43.55 -35.14 -10.73
C ALA A 645 -44.32 -33.83 -10.56
N GLY A 646 -45.32 -33.83 -9.68
CA GLY A 646 -45.92 -32.59 -9.19
C GLY A 646 -44.94 -31.80 -8.33
N THR A 647 -45.33 -30.61 -7.87
CA THR A 647 -44.60 -29.88 -6.84
C THR A 647 -45.07 -30.32 -5.47
N LEU A 648 -44.16 -30.82 -4.63
CA LEU A 648 -44.41 -31.02 -3.21
C LEU A 648 -44.03 -29.73 -2.47
N THR A 649 -44.99 -29.17 -1.75
CA THR A 649 -44.79 -28.02 -0.85
C THR A 649 -45.16 -28.46 0.56
N LEU A 650 -44.19 -28.52 1.45
CA LEU A 650 -44.37 -28.80 2.87
C LEU A 650 -44.20 -27.49 3.64
N THR A 651 -45.31 -26.94 4.13
CA THR A 651 -45.31 -25.79 5.05
C THR A 651 -45.28 -26.26 6.50
N SER A 652 -44.74 -25.45 7.40
CA SER A 652 -44.70 -25.74 8.84
C SER A 652 -46.08 -26.00 9.47
N ASP A 653 -47.15 -25.50 8.84
CA ASP A 653 -48.56 -25.74 9.23
C ASP A 653 -49.02 -27.20 9.10
N TYR A 654 -48.27 -28.09 8.42
CA TYR A 654 -48.62 -29.51 8.26
C TYR A 654 -48.35 -30.39 9.50
N GLY A 655 -48.30 -29.82 10.70
CA GLY A 655 -48.14 -30.60 11.94
C GLY A 655 -46.72 -31.10 12.15
N LEU A 656 -45.73 -30.30 11.75
CA LEU A 656 -44.29 -30.57 11.84
C LEU A 656 -43.75 -30.71 13.29
N VAL A 657 -44.62 -30.58 14.31
CA VAL A 657 -44.23 -30.36 15.71
C VAL A 657 -44.80 -31.42 16.67
N THR A 658 -45.24 -32.60 16.21
CA THR A 658 -45.62 -33.68 17.14
C THR A 658 -44.38 -34.54 17.46
N PRO A 659 -43.80 -34.47 18.67
CA PRO A 659 -42.61 -35.25 19.00
C PRO A 659 -42.93 -36.76 18.90
N GLY A 660 -42.20 -37.48 18.04
CA GLY A 660 -42.34 -38.93 17.87
C GLY A 660 -43.02 -39.40 16.58
N VAL A 661 -43.56 -38.50 15.75
CA VAL A 661 -43.99 -38.82 14.38
C VAL A 661 -43.18 -37.97 13.42
N LEU A 662 -42.31 -38.61 12.63
CA LEU A 662 -41.53 -37.91 11.60
C LEU A 662 -42.50 -37.34 10.56
N PRO A 663 -42.49 -36.02 10.30
CA PRO A 663 -43.28 -35.44 9.23
C PRO A 663 -42.81 -36.01 7.89
N VAL A 664 -43.75 -36.57 7.13
CA VAL A 664 -43.49 -37.18 5.83
C VAL A 664 -44.33 -36.49 4.76
N GLY A 665 -43.67 -35.97 3.74
CA GLY A 665 -44.32 -35.59 2.48
C GLY A 665 -44.04 -36.62 1.40
N TYR A 666 -45.02 -36.85 0.52
CA TYR A 666 -44.85 -37.72 -0.66
C TYR A 666 -44.88 -36.88 -1.93
N LEU A 667 -43.85 -37.03 -2.75
CA LEU A 667 -43.78 -36.49 -4.09
C LEU A 667 -44.41 -37.50 -5.05
N SER A 668 -45.62 -37.23 -5.54
CA SER A 668 -46.32 -38.12 -6.47
C SER A 668 -46.01 -37.79 -7.93
N ALA A 669 -45.99 -38.81 -8.78
CA ALA A 669 -45.99 -38.60 -10.22
C ALA A 669 -47.24 -37.82 -10.62
N VAL A 670 -47.12 -36.86 -11.54
CA VAL A 670 -48.33 -36.31 -12.18
C VAL A 670 -48.94 -37.47 -12.93
N ALA A 671 -50.12 -37.92 -12.50
CA ALA A 671 -50.84 -38.97 -13.20
C ALA A 671 -51.18 -38.43 -14.60
N THR A 672 -50.32 -38.69 -15.58
CA THR A 672 -50.72 -38.64 -16.98
C THR A 672 -51.78 -39.71 -17.11
N PRO A 673 -53.05 -39.36 -17.41
CA PRO A 673 -54.11 -40.35 -17.53
C PRO A 673 -53.62 -41.43 -18.49
N GLU A 674 -53.83 -42.70 -18.15
CA GLU A 674 -53.41 -43.77 -19.04
C GLU A 674 -54.01 -43.52 -20.44
N PRO A 675 -53.34 -43.90 -21.54
CA PRO A 675 -53.87 -43.69 -22.88
C PRO A 675 -55.31 -44.20 -23.03
N ALA A 676 -55.67 -45.27 -22.31
CA ALA A 676 -57.04 -45.78 -22.23
C ALA A 676 -58.04 -44.78 -21.59
N THR A 677 -57.65 -44.05 -20.55
CA THR A 677 -58.48 -43.01 -19.92
C THR A 677 -58.73 -41.85 -20.89
N TRP A 678 -57.71 -41.44 -21.65
CA TRP A 678 -57.88 -40.46 -22.73
C TRP A 678 -58.78 -40.99 -23.84
N MET A 679 -58.62 -42.26 -24.22
CA MET A 679 -59.45 -42.90 -25.24
C MET A 679 -60.91 -43.03 -24.79
N ILE A 680 -61.17 -43.33 -23.52
CA ILE A 680 -62.52 -43.39 -22.93
C ILE A 680 -63.13 -41.98 -22.84
N ALA A 681 -62.35 -40.97 -22.43
CA ALA A 681 -62.81 -39.58 -22.41
C ALA A 681 -63.12 -39.06 -23.82
N LEU A 682 -62.26 -39.34 -24.79
CA LEU A 682 -62.48 -39.04 -26.21
C LEU A 682 -63.71 -39.79 -26.76
N ALA A 683 -63.87 -41.07 -26.42
CA ALA A 683 -65.04 -41.85 -26.81
C ALA A 683 -66.33 -41.34 -26.16
N ALA A 684 -66.29 -40.87 -24.91
CA ALA A 684 -67.44 -40.27 -24.23
C ALA A 684 -67.82 -38.92 -24.85
N ILE A 685 -66.83 -38.08 -25.20
CA ILE A 685 -67.07 -36.82 -25.93
C ILE A 685 -67.66 -37.12 -27.32
N ALA A 686 -67.07 -38.06 -28.06
CA ALA A 686 -67.58 -38.49 -29.36
C ALA A 686 -69.01 -39.04 -29.25
N GLY A 687 -69.29 -39.88 -28.24
CA GLY A 687 -70.62 -40.41 -27.97
C GLY A 687 -71.65 -39.32 -27.62
N MET A 688 -71.27 -38.30 -26.85
CA MET A 688 -72.14 -37.16 -26.54
C MET A 688 -72.43 -36.30 -27.77
N THR A 689 -71.49 -36.17 -28.71
CA THR A 689 -71.72 -35.45 -29.99
C THR A 689 -72.57 -36.24 -30.99
N LEU A 690 -72.59 -37.57 -30.88
CA LEU A 690 -73.32 -38.47 -31.79
C LEU A 690 -74.73 -38.83 -31.29
N LEU A 691 -75.13 -38.42 -30.08
CA LEU A 691 -76.51 -38.59 -29.60
C LEU A 691 -77.45 -37.66 -30.39
N PRO A 692 -78.45 -38.20 -31.12
CA PRO A 692 -79.37 -37.37 -31.89
C PRO A 692 -80.17 -36.47 -30.94
N ARG A 693 -80.13 -35.15 -31.18
CA ARG A 693 -80.96 -34.16 -30.50
C ARG A 693 -82.43 -34.62 -30.59
N ARG A 694 -82.96 -35.23 -29.53
CA ARG A 694 -84.40 -35.49 -29.39
C ARG A 694 -85.10 -34.14 -29.35
N SER A 695 -85.71 -33.75 -30.46
CA SER A 695 -86.59 -32.59 -30.57
C SER A 695 -87.72 -32.75 -29.56
N ARG A 696 -87.81 -31.82 -28.60
CA ARG A 696 -88.96 -31.72 -27.68
C ARG A 696 -90.23 -31.56 -28.52
N LEU A 697 -91.11 -32.54 -28.45
CA LEU A 697 -92.52 -32.38 -28.82
C LEU A 697 -93.11 -31.32 -27.87
N LYS A 698 -93.61 -30.22 -28.45
CA LYS A 698 -94.41 -29.21 -27.74
C LYS A 698 -95.83 -29.76 -27.53
N PRO A 699 -96.49 -29.50 -26.39
CA PRO A 699 -97.94 -29.44 -26.36
C PRO A 699 -98.45 -28.22 -27.14
#